data_AF-A0A942H8V0-F1
#
_entry.id   AF-A0A942H8V0-F1
#
_cell.length_a   1.000
_cell.length_b   1.000
_cell.length_c   1.000
_cell.angle_alpha   90.00
_cell.angle_beta   90.00
_cell.angle_gamma   90.00
#
_symmetry.space_group_name_H-M   'P 1'
#
loop_
_entity.id
_entity.type
_entity.pdbx_description
1 polymer ?
#
loop_
_entity_poly.entity_id
_entity_poly.type
_entity_poly.pdbx_seq_one_letter_code
_entity_poly.pdbx_strand_id
1 'polypeptide(L)'
;MKLIWKYDLPYFGATWLALLAIAFVSISSAAQSPTSLSQAVSTAASQQPAAETPEARQNRKQAYLRYIEAQRLKAVRQPRYNDLIAIYKEIIQLDPTAADPHADLSEVYFFLSQPAAAEREAREAIRLDRDCLNGHKWLARLYIINARFEKNEDAKPAHVERAIRAYEEVARVDPSNAEAWAFLADLYQMKNDVVRQTAALEKLTGIGAPTETVFYRNVMNVELSPDQAWYQLSQLYQSQGKNAQAIEAARRAFDLDPESNVNLRNLLNMLRLSNSGEDELQSYSRLMRKYDSPMLQIGYGAALVRLGHYSEAITILRDLRKADPTNPGVAELLAVAQRRSGKRLEAVETLKQAITAVEPSQRQKLNLELGETYEELGRTNDAIAYYEGVFNDLVNKPKLDAVLTERLVNVVSRLSRAYNRQGDKKKAQATFTRVQQLLGDTNPMVASLLIDSLREEGKYQEALEATRAALARYPNDRSLKLTEALTLGDLRNYNESLTALRTLIDGQADSSVLTILSGIQMQSGQFKEAEATIRKALALDPNDTDLLIQLGSIQDRSGQRAEAEKTLRMVLQREPDNATALNNLGYFLAERNARYNEALPLIEKAVSIEPLNGSFLDSLGWVQYKMGRLQEARGHLEKAALYARRNANVFEHLGDVLRDLGRPQEARRNWEVALEYSVEAGVIARLKDKIKNTQ
;
A
#
# COMPACT_ATOMS: atom_id res chain seq x y z
N MET A 1 39.02 -19.49 22.65
CA MET A 1 40.21 -19.82 23.47
C MET A 1 41.33 -18.86 23.07
N LYS A 2 41.69 -17.86 23.91
CA LYS A 2 42.77 -16.84 23.68
C LYS A 2 42.55 -15.93 22.44
N LEU A 3 43.13 -14.72 22.29
CA LEU A 3 43.58 -13.69 23.27
C LEU A 3 43.46 -12.26 22.67
N ILE A 4 43.59 -11.27 23.55
CA ILE A 4 43.63 -9.78 23.45
C ILE A 4 44.42 -9.14 22.29
N TRP A 5 43.88 -8.03 21.76
CA TRP A 5 44.49 -6.76 21.25
C TRP A 5 43.35 -5.68 21.26
N LYS A 6 43.44 -4.34 21.46
CA LYS A 6 44.45 -3.23 21.44
C LYS A 6 44.99 -2.84 20.05
N TYR A 7 45.13 -1.58 19.63
CA TYR A 7 45.00 -0.19 20.18
C TYR A 7 44.43 0.73 19.03
N ASP A 8 44.19 2.06 19.05
CA ASP A 8 44.37 3.19 20.02
C ASP A 8 43.36 4.36 19.74
N LEU A 9 43.56 5.54 20.37
CA LEU A 9 42.84 6.83 20.17
C LEU A 9 43.61 7.87 19.30
N PRO A 10 42.97 9.00 18.95
CA PRO A 10 43.61 10.29 19.26
C PRO A 10 42.69 11.36 19.91
N TYR A 11 43.31 12.34 20.58
CA TYR A 11 42.70 13.45 21.36
C TYR A 11 42.98 14.83 20.72
N PHE A 12 42.02 15.76 20.81
CA PHE A 12 42.19 17.23 20.90
C PHE A 12 40.82 17.84 21.28
N GLY A 13 40.65 18.86 22.13
CA GLY A 13 41.54 19.63 23.02
C GLY A 13 40.68 20.36 24.10
N ALA A 14 41.26 21.04 25.10
CA ALA A 14 40.54 21.46 26.32
C ALA A 14 40.84 22.91 26.81
N THR A 15 40.18 23.30 27.92
CA THR A 15 40.35 24.54 28.76
C THR A 15 39.76 25.85 28.17
N TRP A 16 39.40 26.90 28.93
CA TRP A 16 39.70 27.30 30.33
C TRP A 16 38.43 27.60 31.20
N LEU A 17 38.63 28.28 32.35
CA LEU A 17 37.79 28.48 33.54
C LEU A 17 37.02 29.83 33.66
N ALA A 18 35.96 29.79 34.49
CA ALA A 18 35.55 30.75 35.54
C ALA A 18 35.12 32.21 35.27
N LEU A 19 34.05 32.64 35.97
CA LEU A 19 34.14 33.65 37.06
C LEU A 19 32.90 33.64 37.98
N LEU A 20 33.01 34.27 39.16
CA LEU A 20 32.02 34.26 40.26
C LEU A 20 31.81 35.67 40.84
N ALA A 21 30.56 36.08 41.01
CA ALA A 21 30.12 37.20 41.86
C ALA A 21 28.64 36.93 42.23
N ILE A 22 28.25 36.55 43.45
CA ILE A 22 28.44 37.18 44.77
C ILE A 22 27.75 38.56 44.87
N ALA A 23 26.56 38.54 45.48
CA ALA A 23 26.03 39.61 46.30
C ALA A 23 25.63 38.98 47.64
N PHE A 24 26.19 39.45 48.77
CA PHE A 24 26.11 38.75 50.05
C PHE A 24 26.03 39.74 51.23
N VAL A 25 24.86 39.84 51.88
CA VAL A 25 24.57 40.64 53.08
C VAL A 25 23.33 40.01 53.77
N SER A 26 23.13 39.87 55.09
CA SER A 26 23.95 39.71 56.33
C SER A 26 22.95 39.60 57.52
N ILE A 27 23.14 38.97 58.70
CA ILE A 27 24.23 38.22 59.36
C ILE A 27 23.57 37.11 60.22
N SER A 28 24.12 35.89 60.24
CA SER A 28 24.51 35.07 61.43
C SER A 28 24.80 33.61 60.96
N SER A 29 25.61 32.71 61.54
CA SER A 29 26.23 32.42 62.86
C SER A 29 25.28 31.88 63.96
N ALA A 30 25.58 30.80 64.70
CA ALA A 30 26.79 29.99 64.77
C ALA A 30 26.45 28.47 64.78
N ALA A 31 27.48 27.62 64.65
CA ALA A 31 27.33 26.17 64.58
C ALA A 31 27.20 25.51 65.96
N GLN A 32 26.37 24.46 66.06
CA GLN A 32 26.45 23.45 67.12
C GLN A 32 25.78 22.13 66.68
N SER A 33 26.49 21.02 66.93
CA SER A 33 26.01 19.67 67.29
C SER A 33 25.01 18.89 66.39
N PRO A 34 25.16 17.56 66.26
CA PRO A 34 24.24 16.70 65.49
C PRO A 34 22.94 16.39 66.27
N THR A 35 22.07 17.38 66.41
CA THR A 35 20.81 17.29 67.18
C THR A 35 19.59 17.86 66.43
N SER A 36 19.23 17.20 65.32
CA SER A 36 17.94 17.44 64.61
C SER A 36 17.33 16.19 63.96
N LEU A 37 18.11 15.11 63.78
CA LEU A 37 17.59 13.77 63.43
C LEU A 37 16.61 13.20 64.47
N SER A 38 16.52 13.79 65.66
CA SER A 38 15.61 13.40 66.74
C SER A 38 14.19 13.96 66.63
N GLN A 39 13.89 14.88 65.70
CA GLN A 39 12.54 15.46 65.53
C GLN A 39 11.86 15.17 64.19
N ALA A 40 12.59 14.76 63.16
CA ALA A 40 12.00 14.15 61.95
C ALA A 40 11.58 12.67 62.18
N VAL A 41 12.06 12.05 63.26
CA VAL A 41 11.77 10.66 63.63
C VAL A 41 10.61 10.55 64.63
N SER A 42 10.19 11.66 65.27
CA SER A 42 9.21 11.65 66.37
C SER A 42 7.74 11.84 65.96
N THR A 43 7.41 11.85 64.67
CA THR A 43 6.02 11.96 64.16
C THR A 43 5.60 10.84 63.20
N ALA A 44 6.47 9.85 62.96
CA ALA A 44 6.15 8.58 62.30
C ALA A 44 6.26 7.35 63.24
N ALA A 45 6.53 7.58 64.53
CA ALA A 45 6.76 6.55 65.54
C ALA A 45 5.49 6.17 66.32
N SER A 46 4.39 5.81 65.63
CA SER A 46 3.12 5.44 66.28
C SER A 46 2.34 4.32 65.59
N GLN A 47 3.02 3.35 64.97
CA GLN A 47 2.50 2.00 64.73
C GLN A 47 3.65 1.02 64.52
N GLN A 48 4.22 0.52 65.63
CA GLN A 48 4.86 -0.80 65.57
C GLN A 48 3.77 -1.83 65.22
N PRO A 49 4.02 -2.82 64.36
CA PRO A 49 3.16 -4.00 64.27
C PRO A 49 3.02 -4.60 65.68
N ALA A 50 1.79 -4.88 66.10
CA ALA A 50 1.54 -5.46 67.42
C ALA A 50 2.39 -6.74 67.59
N ALA A 51 3.14 -6.82 68.69
CA ALA A 51 4.07 -7.92 68.91
C ALA A 51 3.34 -9.26 68.83
N GLU A 52 3.68 -10.08 67.82
CA GLU A 52 2.96 -11.31 67.52
C GLU A 52 2.86 -12.21 68.76
N THR A 53 1.66 -12.69 69.07
CA THR A 53 1.52 -13.71 70.10
C THR A 53 2.29 -14.97 69.66
N PRO A 54 2.91 -15.72 70.59
CA PRO A 54 3.60 -16.97 70.26
C PRO A 54 2.70 -17.95 69.50
N GLU A 55 1.41 -17.96 69.84
CA GLU A 55 0.33 -18.70 69.18
C GLU A 55 0.11 -18.25 67.73
N ALA A 56 -0.07 -16.95 67.46
CA ALA A 56 -0.25 -16.43 66.09
C ALA A 56 0.99 -16.65 65.20
N ARG A 57 2.18 -16.83 65.80
CA ARG A 57 3.40 -17.24 65.10
C ARG A 57 3.48 -18.76 64.88
N GLN A 58 2.98 -19.56 65.81
CA GLN A 58 2.88 -21.02 65.67
C GLN A 58 1.85 -21.40 64.61
N ASN A 59 0.66 -20.80 64.63
CA ASN A 59 -0.41 -21.08 63.68
C ASN A 59 0.03 -20.73 62.24
N ARG A 60 0.75 -19.62 62.03
CA ARG A 60 1.33 -19.30 60.71
C ARG A 60 2.41 -20.27 60.22
N LYS A 61 3.21 -20.86 61.12
CA LYS A 61 4.12 -21.96 60.75
C LYS A 61 3.34 -23.20 60.30
N GLN A 62 2.24 -23.53 60.97
CA GLN A 62 1.38 -24.65 60.59
C GLN A 62 0.65 -24.36 59.25
N ALA A 63 0.13 -23.15 59.07
CA ALA A 63 -0.48 -22.67 57.83
C ALA A 63 0.48 -22.79 56.64
N TYR A 64 1.74 -22.37 56.81
CA TYR A 64 2.78 -22.50 55.78
C TYR A 64 3.13 -23.95 55.43
N LEU A 65 3.20 -24.84 56.43
CA LEU A 65 3.42 -26.28 56.19
C LEU A 65 2.24 -26.92 55.45
N ARG A 66 1.00 -26.57 55.82
CA ARG A 66 -0.22 -26.97 55.10
C ARG A 66 -0.27 -26.41 53.67
N TYR A 67 0.25 -25.19 53.44
CA TYR A 67 0.32 -24.61 52.10
C TYR A 67 1.30 -25.39 51.20
N ILE A 68 2.44 -25.83 51.73
CA ILE A 68 3.36 -26.74 51.00
C ILE A 68 2.69 -28.09 50.67
N GLU A 69 1.87 -28.63 51.58
CA GLU A 69 1.06 -29.82 51.32
C GLU A 69 0.03 -29.59 50.20
N ALA A 70 -0.69 -28.46 50.24
CA ALA A 70 -1.65 -28.08 49.21
C ALA A 70 -1.01 -27.95 47.83
N GLN A 71 0.15 -27.28 47.71
CA GLN A 71 0.85 -27.14 46.43
C GLN A 71 1.37 -28.48 45.89
N ARG A 72 1.76 -29.43 46.76
CA ARG A 72 2.08 -30.81 46.34
C ARG A 72 0.86 -31.57 45.81
N LEU A 73 -0.30 -31.39 46.44
CA LEU A 73 -1.57 -31.99 46.01
C LEU A 73 -2.14 -31.32 44.75
N LYS A 74 -1.83 -30.04 44.51
CA LYS A 74 -2.14 -29.28 43.29
C LYS A 74 -1.30 -29.76 42.09
N ALA A 75 -0.05 -30.17 42.32
CA ALA A 75 0.89 -30.58 41.29
C ALA A 75 0.64 -32.00 40.68
N VAL A 76 -0.36 -32.74 41.15
CA VAL A 76 -0.68 -34.09 40.60
C VAL A 76 -1.60 -33.98 39.38
N ARG A 77 -1.50 -34.95 38.44
CA ARG A 77 -2.21 -34.92 37.14
C ARG A 77 -3.74 -34.81 37.22
N GLN A 78 -4.35 -35.20 38.34
CA GLN A 78 -5.77 -35.00 38.64
C GLN A 78 -5.91 -34.57 40.11
N PRO A 79 -5.91 -33.26 40.41
CA PRO A 79 -6.00 -32.77 41.78
C PRO A 79 -7.34 -33.15 42.42
N ARG A 80 -7.31 -33.59 43.68
CA ARG A 80 -8.52 -33.81 44.46
C ARG A 80 -9.03 -32.48 45.00
N TYR A 81 -9.77 -31.75 44.17
CA TYR A 81 -10.23 -30.39 44.45
C TYR A 81 -10.98 -30.23 45.79
N ASN A 82 -11.78 -31.21 46.21
CA ASN A 82 -12.45 -31.17 47.52
C ASN A 82 -11.47 -31.23 48.70
N ASP A 83 -10.40 -32.02 48.59
CA ASP A 83 -9.33 -32.10 49.58
C ASP A 83 -8.56 -30.76 49.64
N LEU A 84 -8.27 -30.15 48.47
CA LEU A 84 -7.66 -28.83 48.38
C LEU A 84 -8.54 -27.74 49.02
N ILE A 85 -9.86 -27.74 48.79
CA ILE A 85 -10.79 -26.82 49.46
C ILE A 85 -10.72 -26.96 50.99
N ALA A 86 -10.62 -28.19 51.51
CA ALA A 86 -10.50 -28.41 52.95
C ALA A 86 -9.17 -27.86 53.49
N ILE A 87 -8.05 -28.14 52.82
CA ILE A 87 -6.72 -27.68 53.25
C ILE A 87 -6.60 -26.16 53.16
N TYR A 88 -7.04 -25.51 52.08
CA TYR A 88 -7.01 -24.04 51.98
C TYR A 88 -7.89 -23.38 53.04
N LYS A 89 -9.04 -23.97 53.41
CA LYS A 89 -9.87 -23.47 54.51
C LYS A 89 -9.23 -23.65 55.89
N GLU A 90 -8.49 -24.73 56.12
CA GLU A 90 -7.68 -24.89 57.34
C GLU A 90 -6.56 -23.85 57.41
N ILE A 91 -5.88 -23.58 56.29
CA ILE A 91 -4.84 -22.54 56.20
C ILE A 91 -5.42 -21.15 56.52
N ILE A 92 -6.58 -20.81 55.96
CA ILE A 92 -7.29 -19.53 56.24
C ILE A 92 -7.76 -19.43 57.69
N GLN A 93 -8.08 -20.56 58.36
CA GLN A 93 -8.40 -20.58 59.79
C GLN A 93 -7.17 -20.40 60.69
N LEU A 94 -6.01 -20.92 60.27
CA LEU A 94 -4.74 -20.79 60.98
C LEU A 94 -4.07 -19.42 60.75
N ASP A 95 -4.26 -18.83 59.57
CA ASP A 95 -3.83 -17.48 59.21
C ASP A 95 -4.91 -16.75 58.38
N PRO A 96 -5.83 -16.03 59.03
CA PRO A 96 -6.84 -15.19 58.36
C PRO A 96 -6.26 -13.96 57.63
N THR A 97 -4.94 -13.78 57.60
CA THR A 97 -4.27 -12.68 56.89
C THR A 97 -3.56 -13.12 55.60
N ALA A 98 -3.48 -14.42 55.33
CA ALA A 98 -2.85 -14.95 54.12
C ALA A 98 -3.73 -14.76 52.87
N ALA A 99 -3.26 -13.98 51.89
CA ALA A 99 -3.98 -13.74 50.64
C ALA A 99 -3.90 -14.92 49.64
N ASP A 100 -2.72 -15.55 49.49
CA ASP A 100 -2.51 -16.63 48.50
C ASP A 100 -3.48 -17.82 48.63
N PRO A 101 -3.82 -18.32 49.85
CA PRO A 101 -4.82 -19.39 50.01
C PRO A 101 -6.21 -19.03 49.46
N HIS A 102 -6.62 -17.75 49.49
CA HIS A 102 -7.85 -17.30 48.86
C HIS A 102 -7.70 -17.25 47.32
N ALA A 103 -6.55 -16.85 46.80
CA ALA A 103 -6.27 -16.88 45.37
C ALA A 103 -6.21 -18.32 44.79
N ASP A 104 -5.57 -19.25 45.50
CA ASP A 104 -5.58 -20.69 45.15
C ASP A 104 -7.00 -21.30 45.30
N LEU A 105 -7.77 -20.89 46.30
CA LEU A 105 -9.15 -21.34 46.46
C LEU A 105 -10.06 -20.79 45.34
N SER A 106 -9.77 -19.59 44.82
CA SER A 106 -10.41 -19.06 43.60
C SER A 106 -10.16 -19.94 42.38
N GLU A 107 -8.91 -20.36 42.16
CA GLU A 107 -8.53 -21.30 41.09
C GLU A 107 -9.29 -22.63 41.20
N VAL A 108 -9.39 -23.20 42.40
CA VAL A 108 -10.12 -24.46 42.62
C VAL A 108 -11.62 -24.27 42.35
N TYR A 109 -12.23 -23.17 42.78
CA TYR A 109 -13.63 -22.87 42.46
C TYR A 109 -13.85 -22.56 40.98
N PHE A 110 -12.86 -22.00 40.28
CA PHE A 110 -12.89 -21.80 38.83
C PHE A 110 -12.96 -23.14 38.09
N PHE A 111 -12.05 -24.08 38.38
CA PHE A 111 -12.04 -25.41 37.75
C PHE A 111 -13.23 -26.29 38.11
N LEU A 112 -13.89 -26.03 39.24
CA LEU A 112 -15.17 -26.66 39.61
C LEU A 112 -16.41 -25.98 39.01
N SER A 113 -16.25 -25.02 38.11
CA SER A 113 -17.33 -24.24 37.48
C SER A 113 -18.23 -23.50 38.48
N GLN A 114 -17.64 -22.94 39.55
CA GLN A 114 -18.33 -22.17 40.59
C GLN A 114 -17.91 -20.69 40.56
N PRO A 115 -18.24 -19.92 39.49
CA PRO A 115 -17.67 -18.59 39.25
C PRO A 115 -17.98 -17.58 40.36
N ALA A 116 -19.16 -17.64 40.99
CA ALA A 116 -19.51 -16.76 42.11
C ALA A 116 -18.72 -17.06 43.40
N ALA A 117 -18.26 -18.30 43.59
CA ALA A 117 -17.34 -18.64 44.67
C ALA A 117 -15.91 -18.19 44.31
N ALA A 118 -15.47 -18.45 43.07
CA ALA A 118 -14.16 -18.03 42.58
C ALA A 118 -13.97 -16.50 42.65
N GLU A 119 -14.95 -15.72 42.20
CA GLU A 119 -14.90 -14.25 42.26
C GLU A 119 -14.84 -13.73 43.71
N ARG A 120 -15.55 -14.36 44.65
CA ARG A 120 -15.49 -13.98 46.07
C ARG A 120 -14.09 -14.17 46.63
N GLU A 121 -13.49 -15.35 46.45
CA GLU A 121 -12.16 -15.63 47.02
C GLU A 121 -11.06 -14.79 46.34
N ALA A 122 -11.14 -14.56 45.03
CA ALA A 122 -10.19 -13.66 44.34
C ALA A 122 -10.29 -12.22 44.86
N ARG A 123 -11.51 -11.70 45.09
CA ARG A 123 -11.72 -10.38 45.70
C ARG A 123 -11.21 -10.31 47.14
N GLU A 124 -11.35 -11.39 47.92
CA GLU A 124 -10.87 -11.44 49.30
C GLU A 124 -9.34 -11.50 49.37
N ALA A 125 -8.68 -12.23 48.45
CA ALA A 125 -7.23 -12.19 48.28
C ALA A 125 -6.74 -10.75 48.02
N ILE A 126 -7.38 -10.03 47.09
CA ILE A 126 -7.07 -8.62 46.76
C ILE A 126 -7.40 -7.67 47.94
N ARG A 127 -8.34 -8.04 48.83
CA ARG A 127 -8.69 -7.27 50.05
C ARG A 127 -7.67 -7.48 51.18
N LEU A 128 -7.01 -8.63 51.23
CA LEU A 128 -5.97 -8.96 52.20
C LEU A 128 -4.60 -8.42 51.75
N ASP A 129 -4.25 -8.61 50.48
CA ASP A 129 -3.10 -8.00 49.82
C ASP A 129 -3.51 -7.40 48.48
N ARG A 130 -3.38 -6.08 48.37
CA ARG A 130 -3.74 -5.31 47.16
C ARG A 130 -2.91 -5.72 45.95
N ASP A 131 -1.70 -6.23 46.13
CA ASP A 131 -0.79 -6.61 45.06
C ASP A 131 -0.69 -8.14 44.90
N CYS A 132 -1.67 -8.89 45.44
CA CYS A 132 -1.80 -10.35 45.25
C CYS A 132 -2.05 -10.70 43.77
N LEU A 133 -0.96 -10.96 43.03
CA LEU A 133 -0.98 -11.23 41.58
C LEU A 133 -1.95 -12.35 41.19
N ASN A 134 -1.99 -13.45 41.95
CA ASN A 134 -2.88 -14.58 41.64
C ASN A 134 -4.36 -14.24 41.86
N GLY A 135 -4.69 -13.38 42.84
CA GLY A 135 -6.05 -12.87 43.04
C GLY A 135 -6.50 -12.05 41.83
N HIS A 136 -5.67 -11.12 41.36
CA HIS A 136 -5.95 -10.34 40.14
C HIS A 136 -6.04 -11.22 38.89
N LYS A 137 -5.11 -12.18 38.69
CA LYS A 137 -5.13 -13.11 37.55
C LYS A 137 -6.44 -13.89 37.49
N TRP A 138 -6.89 -14.51 38.59
CA TRP A 138 -8.13 -15.30 38.56
C TRP A 138 -9.39 -14.44 38.40
N LEU A 139 -9.42 -13.22 38.96
CA LEU A 139 -10.50 -12.26 38.71
C LEU A 139 -10.56 -11.83 37.23
N ALA A 140 -9.41 -11.56 36.61
CA ALA A 140 -9.31 -11.18 35.21
C ALA A 140 -9.68 -12.33 34.25
N ARG A 141 -9.24 -13.56 34.56
CA ARG A 141 -9.60 -14.80 33.84
C ARG A 141 -11.11 -15.08 33.86
N LEU A 142 -11.77 -14.88 35.01
CA LEU A 142 -13.24 -14.93 35.13
C LEU A 142 -13.93 -13.87 34.23
N TYR A 143 -13.40 -12.65 34.18
CA TYR A 143 -14.04 -11.55 33.47
C TYR A 143 -13.87 -11.61 31.93
N ILE A 144 -12.74 -12.08 31.38
CA ILE A 144 -12.61 -12.25 29.92
C ILE A 144 -13.54 -13.35 29.38
N ILE A 145 -13.76 -14.42 30.14
CA ILE A 145 -14.72 -15.48 29.76
C ILE A 145 -16.13 -14.88 29.62
N ASN A 146 -16.55 -14.04 30.58
CA ASN A 146 -17.81 -13.32 30.44
C ASN A 146 -17.77 -12.33 29.25
N ALA A 147 -16.70 -11.56 29.07
CA ALA A 147 -16.59 -10.57 27.99
C ALA A 147 -16.64 -11.17 26.57
N ARG A 148 -16.08 -12.37 26.37
CA ARG A 148 -16.03 -13.06 25.07
C ARG A 148 -17.19 -13.99 24.79
N PHE A 149 -17.78 -14.61 25.82
CA PHE A 149 -18.84 -15.62 25.65
C PHE A 149 -20.24 -15.14 26.08
N GLU A 150 -20.39 -13.89 26.54
CA GLU A 150 -21.69 -13.24 26.68
C GLU A 150 -22.41 -13.14 25.32
N LYS A 151 -23.69 -13.52 25.31
CA LYS A 151 -24.59 -13.53 24.15
C LYS A 151 -25.54 -12.34 24.14
N ASN A 152 -25.70 -11.67 25.28
CA ASN A 152 -26.45 -10.43 25.39
C ASN A 152 -25.56 -9.22 25.05
N GLU A 153 -25.70 -8.70 23.83
CA GLU A 153 -24.94 -7.55 23.35
C GLU A 153 -25.15 -6.28 24.19
N ASP A 154 -26.25 -6.13 24.95
CA ASP A 154 -26.45 -5.00 25.88
C ASP A 154 -25.56 -5.12 27.14
N ALA A 155 -25.31 -6.35 27.62
CA ALA A 155 -24.50 -6.60 28.81
C ALA A 155 -23.00 -6.63 28.49
N LYS A 156 -22.64 -7.13 27.31
CA LYS A 156 -21.29 -7.41 26.83
C LYS A 156 -20.31 -6.22 26.96
N PRO A 157 -20.66 -4.95 26.65
CA PRO A 157 -19.78 -3.79 26.92
C PRO A 157 -19.39 -3.64 28.39
N ALA A 158 -20.31 -3.92 29.32
CA ALA A 158 -20.02 -3.86 30.76
C ALA A 158 -19.13 -5.02 31.23
N HIS A 159 -19.15 -6.16 30.54
CA HIS A 159 -18.23 -7.28 30.80
C HIS A 159 -16.82 -7.01 30.23
N VAL A 160 -16.72 -6.48 29.00
CA VAL A 160 -15.46 -6.00 28.41
C VAL A 160 -14.78 -4.96 29.33
N GLU A 161 -15.54 -3.98 29.80
CA GLU A 161 -15.05 -2.91 30.68
C GLU A 161 -14.60 -3.42 32.07
N ARG A 162 -15.20 -4.52 32.58
CA ARG A 162 -14.70 -5.20 33.80
C ARG A 162 -13.41 -5.97 33.53
N ALA A 163 -13.34 -6.69 32.41
CA ALA A 163 -12.16 -7.46 32.02
C ALA A 163 -10.93 -6.57 31.79
N ILE A 164 -11.11 -5.41 31.13
CA ILE A 164 -10.05 -4.41 30.94
C ILE A 164 -9.46 -4.00 32.28
N ARG A 165 -10.27 -3.50 33.22
CA ARG A 165 -9.77 -3.03 34.52
C ARG A 165 -9.08 -4.13 35.34
N ALA A 166 -9.53 -5.38 35.22
CA ALA A 166 -8.90 -6.50 35.90
C ALA A 166 -7.51 -6.84 35.29
N TYR A 167 -7.36 -6.85 33.96
CA TYR A 167 -6.04 -7.06 33.35
C TYR A 167 -5.13 -5.81 33.43
N GLU A 168 -5.68 -4.59 33.50
CA GLU A 168 -4.92 -3.38 33.80
C GLU A 168 -4.27 -3.49 35.20
N GLU A 169 -4.95 -4.07 36.20
CA GLU A 169 -4.35 -4.37 37.52
C GLU A 169 -3.35 -5.54 37.48
N VAL A 170 -3.61 -6.63 36.73
CA VAL A 170 -2.59 -7.70 36.53
C VAL A 170 -1.32 -7.13 35.91
N ALA A 171 -1.44 -6.29 34.88
CA ALA A 171 -0.31 -5.63 34.21
C ALA A 171 0.36 -4.53 35.06
N ARG A 172 -0.32 -4.01 36.10
CA ARG A 172 0.25 -3.10 37.10
C ARG A 172 1.11 -3.86 38.11
N VAL A 173 0.65 -5.02 38.57
CA VAL A 173 1.35 -5.87 39.56
C VAL A 173 2.51 -6.63 38.90
N ASP A 174 2.28 -7.20 37.72
CA ASP A 174 3.28 -7.88 36.89
C ASP A 174 3.32 -7.26 35.48
N PRO A 175 4.15 -6.22 35.27
CA PRO A 175 4.35 -5.63 33.94
C PRO A 175 4.94 -6.59 32.90
N SER A 176 5.47 -7.75 33.32
CA SER A 176 5.98 -8.80 32.42
C SER A 176 4.93 -9.85 32.02
N ASN A 177 3.67 -9.67 32.45
CA ASN A 177 2.61 -10.63 32.21
C ASN A 177 2.11 -10.63 30.76
N ALA A 178 2.63 -11.55 29.94
CA ALA A 178 2.26 -11.66 28.53
C ALA A 178 0.76 -11.95 28.32
N GLU A 179 0.14 -12.76 29.18
CA GLU A 179 -1.30 -13.06 29.10
C GLU A 179 -2.14 -11.78 29.29
N ALA A 180 -1.79 -10.94 30.27
CA ALA A 180 -2.49 -9.69 30.51
C ALA A 180 -2.40 -8.72 29.33
N TRP A 181 -1.20 -8.47 28.80
CA TRP A 181 -1.04 -7.58 27.65
C TRP A 181 -1.72 -8.11 26.38
N ALA A 182 -1.74 -9.43 26.18
CA ALA A 182 -2.42 -10.07 25.06
C ALA A 182 -3.95 -9.96 25.14
N PHE A 183 -4.55 -10.12 26.32
CA PHE A 183 -5.99 -9.89 26.50
C PHE A 183 -6.35 -8.40 26.51
N LEU A 184 -5.49 -7.51 27.00
CA LEU A 184 -5.70 -6.07 26.88
C LEU A 184 -5.74 -5.63 25.42
N ALA A 185 -4.81 -6.10 24.58
CA ALA A 185 -4.85 -5.82 23.14
C ALA A 185 -6.17 -6.27 22.49
N ASP A 186 -6.63 -7.48 22.79
CA ASP A 186 -7.90 -8.02 22.30
C ASP A 186 -9.13 -7.22 22.80
N LEU A 187 -9.18 -6.89 24.09
CA LEU A 187 -10.28 -6.13 24.69
C LEU A 187 -10.32 -4.67 24.17
N TYR A 188 -9.17 -4.04 23.94
CA TYR A 188 -9.12 -2.73 23.29
C TYR A 188 -9.51 -2.80 21.81
N GLN A 189 -9.18 -3.89 21.09
CA GLN A 189 -9.71 -4.15 19.74
C GLN A 189 -11.25 -4.26 19.75
N MET A 190 -11.83 -4.98 20.71
CA MET A 190 -13.29 -5.07 20.89
C MET A 190 -13.96 -3.71 21.15
N LYS A 191 -13.22 -2.75 21.74
CA LYS A 191 -13.69 -1.35 21.93
C LYS A 191 -13.31 -0.40 20.79
N ASN A 192 -12.61 -0.88 19.75
CA ASN A 192 -11.99 -0.06 18.69
C ASN A 192 -11.03 1.03 19.23
N ASP A 193 -10.40 0.81 20.39
CA ASP A 193 -9.39 1.70 20.98
C ASP A 193 -8.00 1.35 20.42
N VAL A 194 -7.76 1.77 19.17
CA VAL A 194 -6.51 1.53 18.44
C VAL A 194 -5.29 2.04 19.20
N VAL A 195 -5.42 3.11 19.98
CA VAL A 195 -4.30 3.72 20.73
C VAL A 195 -3.88 2.79 21.87
N ARG A 196 -4.82 2.35 22.72
CA ARG A 196 -4.50 1.42 23.80
C ARG A 196 -4.16 0.02 23.29
N GLN A 197 -4.78 -0.45 22.20
CA GLN A 197 -4.42 -1.71 21.55
C GLN A 197 -2.96 -1.70 21.08
N THR A 198 -2.53 -0.61 20.42
CA THR A 198 -1.14 -0.44 19.97
C THR A 198 -0.18 -0.48 21.17
N ALA A 199 -0.47 0.28 22.24
CA ALA A 199 0.35 0.30 23.44
C ALA A 199 0.44 -1.07 24.15
N ALA A 200 -0.66 -1.83 24.20
CA ALA A 200 -0.67 -3.18 24.77
C ALA A 200 0.19 -4.16 23.96
N LEU A 201 0.16 -4.07 22.62
CA LEU A 201 1.01 -4.88 21.74
C LEU A 201 2.49 -4.45 21.80
N GLU A 202 2.80 -3.16 21.94
CA GLU A 202 4.15 -2.66 22.20
C GLU A 202 4.72 -3.18 23.53
N LYS A 203 3.87 -3.41 24.54
CA LYS A 203 4.28 -4.07 25.80
C LYS A 203 4.46 -5.57 25.62
N LEU A 204 3.51 -6.26 24.98
CA LEU A 204 3.57 -7.69 24.71
C LEU A 204 4.82 -8.08 23.90
N THR A 205 5.14 -7.32 22.86
CA THR A 205 6.32 -7.55 22.00
C THR A 205 7.66 -7.23 22.67
N GLY A 206 7.64 -6.48 23.77
CA GLY A 206 8.81 -6.26 24.65
C GLY A 206 9.03 -7.38 25.68
N ILE A 207 8.07 -8.30 25.84
CA ILE A 207 8.19 -9.48 26.70
C ILE A 207 8.79 -10.64 25.88
N GLY A 208 9.57 -11.49 26.53
CA GLY A 208 10.16 -12.68 25.90
C GLY A 208 9.14 -13.76 25.56
N ALA A 209 9.61 -14.95 25.17
CA ALA A 209 8.74 -16.09 24.90
C ALA A 209 7.84 -16.40 26.15
N PRO A 210 6.51 -16.39 26.01
CA PRO A 210 5.59 -16.48 27.15
C PRO A 210 5.60 -17.88 27.78
N THR A 211 5.65 -17.93 29.10
CA THR A 211 5.69 -19.19 29.89
C THR A 211 4.31 -19.75 30.22
N GLU A 212 3.33 -18.88 30.50
CA GLU A 212 1.91 -19.25 30.68
C GLU A 212 1.12 -18.89 29.42
N THR A 213 0.84 -19.88 28.56
CA THR A 213 0.02 -19.68 27.33
C THR A 213 -1.28 -20.49 27.31
N VAL A 214 -1.41 -21.49 28.18
CA VAL A 214 -2.50 -22.49 28.13
C VAL A 214 -3.89 -21.86 28.30
N PHE A 215 -4.06 -20.90 29.21
CA PHE A 215 -5.36 -20.24 29.40
C PHE A 215 -5.73 -19.35 28.20
N TYR A 216 -4.78 -18.54 27.70
CA TYR A 216 -4.98 -17.76 26.47
C TYR A 216 -5.37 -18.66 25.30
N ARG A 217 -4.63 -19.74 25.07
CA ARG A 217 -4.92 -20.74 24.03
C ARG A 217 -6.33 -21.31 24.14
N ASN A 218 -6.78 -21.66 25.35
CA ASN A 218 -8.11 -22.24 25.58
C ASN A 218 -9.25 -21.23 25.37
N VAL A 219 -9.03 -19.94 25.62
CA VAL A 219 -10.05 -18.87 25.42
C VAL A 219 -10.07 -18.37 23.97
N MET A 220 -8.91 -18.32 23.31
CA MET A 220 -8.72 -17.69 21.99
C MET A 220 -8.72 -18.71 20.84
N ASN A 221 -8.49 -19.99 21.12
CA ASN A 221 -8.24 -21.05 20.13
C ASN A 221 -7.05 -20.76 19.19
N VAL A 222 -6.07 -19.99 19.67
CA VAL A 222 -4.84 -19.58 18.98
C VAL A 222 -3.68 -19.57 19.98
N GLU A 223 -2.47 -19.94 19.55
CA GLU A 223 -1.26 -19.86 20.38
C GLU A 223 -0.84 -18.42 20.66
N LEU A 224 -0.50 -18.10 21.91
CA LEU A 224 0.14 -16.83 22.24
C LEU A 224 1.62 -16.87 21.83
N SER A 225 1.91 -16.33 20.65
CA SER A 225 3.24 -16.35 20.03
C SER A 225 3.74 -14.92 19.75
N PRO A 226 5.04 -14.62 19.94
CA PRO A 226 5.57 -13.27 19.74
C PRO A 226 5.46 -12.74 18.31
N ASP A 227 5.54 -13.60 17.29
CA ASP A 227 5.41 -13.19 15.88
C ASP A 227 4.01 -12.65 15.57
N GLN A 228 2.95 -13.24 16.15
CA GLN A 228 1.58 -12.78 15.97
C GLN A 228 1.34 -11.40 16.59
N ALA A 229 1.99 -11.10 17.73
CA ALA A 229 1.95 -9.77 18.33
C ALA A 229 2.62 -8.73 17.42
N TRP A 230 3.79 -9.06 16.84
CA TRP A 230 4.47 -8.20 15.85
C TRP A 230 3.69 -8.07 14.54
N TYR A 231 3.01 -9.13 14.07
CA TYR A 231 2.11 -9.12 12.91
C TYR A 231 0.96 -8.13 13.15
N GLN A 232 0.24 -8.25 14.27
CA GLN A 232 -0.86 -7.33 14.59
C GLN A 232 -0.37 -5.88 14.72
N LEU A 233 0.75 -5.67 15.39
CA LEU A 233 1.34 -4.34 15.56
C LEU A 233 1.71 -3.70 14.21
N SER A 234 2.20 -4.49 13.24
CA SER A 234 2.49 -3.98 11.89
C SER A 234 1.24 -3.47 11.15
N GLN A 235 0.11 -4.18 11.26
CA GLN A 235 -1.17 -3.79 10.68
C GLN A 235 -1.74 -2.52 11.34
N LEU A 236 -1.61 -2.38 12.67
CA LEU A 236 -2.02 -1.17 13.39
C LEU A 236 -1.13 0.04 13.09
N TYR A 237 0.18 -0.16 12.91
CA TYR A 237 1.07 0.90 12.46
C TYR A 237 0.75 1.33 11.02
N GLN A 238 0.41 0.39 10.13
CA GLN A 238 -0.06 0.72 8.77
C GLN A 238 -1.34 1.57 8.81
N SER A 239 -2.36 1.20 9.59
CA SER A 239 -3.61 1.97 9.68
C SER A 239 -3.43 3.36 10.34
N GLN A 240 -2.35 3.55 11.10
CA GLN A 240 -1.92 4.84 11.64
C GLN A 240 -0.98 5.64 10.72
N GLY A 241 -0.68 5.16 9.51
CA GLY A 241 0.28 5.80 8.59
C GLY A 241 1.75 5.75 9.04
N LYS A 242 2.07 4.94 10.05
CA LYS A 242 3.41 4.79 10.64
C LYS A 242 4.27 3.80 9.85
N ASN A 243 4.40 4.03 8.53
CA ASN A 243 4.97 3.05 7.57
C ASN A 243 6.31 2.44 8.02
N ALA A 244 7.26 3.25 8.49
CA ALA A 244 8.56 2.77 8.96
C ALA A 244 8.45 1.80 10.16
N GLN A 245 7.51 2.07 11.08
CA GLN A 245 7.25 1.17 12.22
C GLN A 245 6.50 -0.09 11.76
N ALA A 246 5.60 0.01 10.78
CA ALA A 246 4.93 -1.14 10.19
C ALA A 246 5.91 -2.10 9.50
N ILE A 247 6.88 -1.57 8.74
CA ILE A 247 7.96 -2.33 8.11
C ILE A 247 8.86 -3.00 9.17
N GLU A 248 9.23 -2.28 10.23
CA GLU A 248 10.00 -2.86 11.35
C GLU A 248 9.24 -4.02 11.99
N ALA A 249 7.98 -3.82 12.36
CA ALA A 249 7.15 -4.81 13.03
C ALA A 249 6.88 -6.06 12.15
N ALA A 250 6.56 -5.87 10.87
CA ALA A 250 6.37 -7.01 9.95
C ALA A 250 7.67 -7.79 9.74
N ARG A 251 8.82 -7.11 9.72
CA ARG A 251 10.13 -7.78 9.67
C ARG A 251 10.42 -8.53 10.97
N ARG A 252 10.05 -8.02 12.14
CA ARG A 252 10.18 -8.76 13.42
C ARG A 252 9.31 -10.03 13.44
N ALA A 253 8.07 -9.97 12.95
CA ALA A 253 7.23 -11.16 12.82
C ALA A 253 7.87 -12.23 11.93
N PHE A 254 8.42 -11.84 10.78
CA PHE A 254 9.13 -12.74 9.87
C PHE A 254 10.52 -13.19 10.39
N ASP A 255 11.23 -12.35 11.15
CA ASP A 255 12.49 -12.71 11.79
C ASP A 255 12.30 -13.76 12.92
N LEU A 256 11.08 -13.87 13.47
CA LEU A 256 10.68 -14.83 14.51
C LEU A 256 10.12 -16.14 13.94
N ASP A 257 9.31 -16.07 12.87
CA ASP A 257 8.89 -17.24 12.09
C ASP A 257 9.05 -16.96 10.58
N PRO A 258 10.20 -17.37 9.99
CA PRO A 258 10.48 -17.22 8.56
C PRO A 258 9.71 -18.20 7.65
N GLU A 259 9.22 -19.31 8.20
CA GLU A 259 8.46 -20.34 7.44
C GLU A 259 6.97 -19.96 7.31
N SER A 260 6.48 -19.08 8.20
CA SER A 260 5.16 -18.48 8.13
C SER A 260 4.97 -17.68 6.84
N ASN A 261 4.29 -18.33 5.89
CA ASN A 261 3.75 -17.71 4.69
C ASN A 261 2.86 -16.49 4.98
N VAL A 262 2.27 -16.40 6.17
CA VAL A 262 1.49 -15.23 6.62
C VAL A 262 2.40 -14.06 6.96
N ASN A 263 3.44 -14.29 7.75
CA ASN A 263 4.42 -13.26 8.13
C ASN A 263 5.24 -12.79 6.93
N LEU A 264 5.61 -13.70 6.02
CA LEU A 264 6.28 -13.35 4.77
C LEU A 264 5.39 -12.47 3.87
N ARG A 265 4.13 -12.86 3.62
CA ARG A 265 3.20 -12.03 2.82
C ARG A 265 2.95 -10.66 3.45
N ASN A 266 2.87 -10.59 4.78
CA ASN A 266 2.76 -9.33 5.51
C ASN A 266 4.00 -8.44 5.29
N LEU A 267 5.21 -8.99 5.44
CA LEU A 267 6.45 -8.28 5.17
C LEU A 267 6.53 -7.79 3.72
N LEU A 268 6.24 -8.64 2.74
CA LEU A 268 6.18 -8.26 1.32
C LEU A 268 5.20 -7.12 1.05
N ASN A 269 4.05 -7.09 1.74
CA ASN A 269 3.11 -5.99 1.63
C ASN A 269 3.62 -4.71 2.31
N MET A 270 4.22 -4.81 3.51
CA MET A 270 4.74 -3.63 4.22
C MET A 270 5.94 -2.99 3.50
N LEU A 271 6.82 -3.79 2.88
CA LEU A 271 7.97 -3.27 2.12
C LEU A 271 7.58 -2.29 1.02
N ARG A 272 6.37 -2.40 0.47
CA ARG A 272 5.81 -1.49 -0.54
C ARG A 272 5.42 -0.11 0.01
N LEU A 273 5.49 0.08 1.33
CA LEU A 273 5.24 1.34 2.06
C LEU A 273 6.54 2.12 2.33
N SER A 274 7.67 1.67 1.80
CA SER A 274 8.98 2.32 1.95
C SER A 274 9.00 3.74 1.37
N ASN A 275 9.88 4.60 1.89
CA ASN A 275 10.01 6.00 1.47
C ASN A 275 10.40 6.16 -0.02
N SER A 276 11.05 5.16 -0.59
CA SER A 276 11.42 5.10 -2.00
C SER A 276 11.48 3.64 -2.49
N GLY A 277 11.49 3.47 -3.82
CA GLY A 277 11.73 2.16 -4.42
C GLY A 277 13.10 1.57 -4.09
N GLU A 278 14.13 2.41 -3.99
CA GLU A 278 15.49 1.99 -3.61
C GLU A 278 15.55 1.45 -2.16
N ASP A 279 14.82 2.06 -1.23
CA ASP A 279 14.70 1.56 0.15
C ASP A 279 14.02 0.18 0.20
N GLU A 280 13.04 -0.06 -0.67
CA GLU A 280 12.37 -1.36 -0.83
C GLU A 280 13.36 -2.40 -1.42
N LEU A 281 14.03 -2.09 -2.53
CA LEU A 281 15.01 -2.97 -3.18
C LEU A 281 16.21 -3.30 -2.28
N GLN A 282 16.71 -2.32 -1.50
CA GLN A 282 17.75 -2.55 -0.51
C GLN A 282 17.26 -3.44 0.64
N SER A 283 15.98 -3.35 1.01
CA SER A 283 15.38 -4.19 2.06
C SER A 283 15.23 -5.65 1.60
N TYR A 284 14.75 -5.88 0.37
CA TYR A 284 14.82 -7.21 -0.27
C TYR A 284 16.24 -7.75 -0.31
N SER A 285 17.20 -6.93 -0.78
CA SER A 285 18.62 -7.31 -0.87
C SER A 285 19.25 -7.68 0.47
N ARG A 286 18.76 -7.14 1.59
CA ARG A 286 19.19 -7.52 2.95
C ARG A 286 18.53 -8.83 3.41
N LEU A 287 17.25 -9.02 3.12
CA LEU A 287 16.50 -10.24 3.47
C LEU A 287 17.03 -11.46 2.71
N MET A 288 17.24 -11.35 1.40
CA MET A 288 17.74 -12.43 0.54
C MET A 288 19.18 -12.87 0.85
N ARG A 289 19.95 -12.10 1.63
CA ARG A 289 21.27 -12.52 2.15
C ARG A 289 21.18 -13.34 3.44
N LYS A 290 20.04 -13.31 4.12
CA LYS A 290 19.77 -14.00 5.39
C LYS A 290 18.85 -15.21 5.20
N TYR A 291 17.97 -15.15 4.20
CA TYR A 291 16.91 -16.14 3.95
C TYR A 291 16.89 -16.53 2.47
N ASP A 292 17.09 -17.82 2.19
CA ASP A 292 16.83 -18.38 0.87
C ASP A 292 15.33 -18.72 0.76
N SER A 293 14.58 -17.88 0.04
CA SER A 293 13.15 -18.06 -0.17
C SER A 293 12.77 -17.63 -1.58
N PRO A 294 12.23 -18.54 -2.41
CA PRO A 294 11.71 -18.20 -3.73
C PRO A 294 10.63 -17.10 -3.67
N MET A 295 9.85 -17.02 -2.58
CA MET A 295 8.82 -16.00 -2.43
C MET A 295 9.41 -14.61 -2.10
N LEU A 296 10.56 -14.51 -1.42
CA LEU A 296 11.32 -13.24 -1.32
C LEU A 296 11.88 -12.84 -2.69
N GLN A 297 12.44 -13.79 -3.45
CA GLN A 297 13.00 -13.55 -4.79
C GLN A 297 11.91 -13.11 -5.79
N ILE A 298 10.71 -13.68 -5.71
CA ILE A 298 9.53 -13.26 -6.49
C ILE A 298 9.09 -11.84 -6.09
N GLY A 299 9.06 -11.53 -4.79
CA GLY A 299 8.75 -10.17 -4.31
C GLY A 299 9.74 -9.13 -4.82
N TYR A 300 11.04 -9.44 -4.79
CA TYR A 300 12.09 -8.58 -5.33
C TYR A 300 11.96 -8.41 -6.85
N GLY A 301 11.72 -9.50 -7.60
CA GLY A 301 11.43 -9.45 -9.03
C GLY A 301 10.21 -8.57 -9.36
N ALA A 302 9.13 -8.67 -8.57
CA ALA A 302 7.95 -7.82 -8.73
C ALA A 302 8.22 -6.34 -8.40
N ALA A 303 9.07 -6.04 -7.42
CA ALA A 303 9.53 -4.68 -7.12
C ALA A 303 10.37 -4.11 -8.28
N LEU A 304 11.34 -4.86 -8.79
CA LEU A 304 12.16 -4.48 -9.95
C LEU A 304 11.30 -4.21 -11.20
N VAL A 305 10.28 -5.03 -11.48
CA VAL A 305 9.32 -4.79 -12.57
C VAL A 305 8.54 -3.49 -12.37
N ARG A 306 8.02 -3.23 -11.16
CA ARG A 306 7.26 -2.01 -10.85
C ARG A 306 8.10 -0.74 -10.91
N LEU A 307 9.39 -0.84 -10.63
CA LEU A 307 10.35 0.27 -10.60
C LEU A 307 11.15 0.42 -11.90
N GLY A 308 10.81 -0.33 -12.96
CA GLY A 308 11.41 -0.17 -14.29
C GLY A 308 12.78 -0.84 -14.50
N HIS A 309 13.33 -1.54 -13.50
CA HIS A 309 14.62 -2.25 -13.59
C HIS A 309 14.50 -3.59 -14.35
N TYR A 310 13.96 -3.53 -15.57
CA TYR A 310 13.54 -4.72 -16.33
C TYR A 310 14.70 -5.69 -16.65
N SER A 311 15.92 -5.20 -16.84
CA SER A 311 17.09 -6.03 -17.16
C SER A 311 17.46 -6.99 -16.01
N GLU A 312 17.42 -6.50 -14.77
CA GLU A 312 17.65 -7.31 -13.57
C GLU A 312 16.44 -8.22 -13.29
N ALA A 313 15.23 -7.67 -13.38
CA ALA A 313 13.99 -8.43 -13.22
C ALA A 313 13.93 -9.65 -14.16
N ILE A 314 14.24 -9.45 -15.46
CA ILE A 314 14.29 -10.53 -16.46
C ILE A 314 15.32 -11.60 -16.08
N THR A 315 16.43 -11.22 -15.44
CA THR A 315 17.47 -12.18 -15.07
C THR A 315 16.98 -13.08 -13.93
N ILE A 316 16.52 -12.48 -12.83
CA ILE A 316 16.06 -13.21 -11.63
C ILE A 316 14.78 -14.03 -11.94
N LEU A 317 13.81 -13.43 -12.62
CA LEU A 317 12.55 -14.10 -12.96
C LEU A 317 12.72 -15.21 -14.00
N ARG A 318 13.72 -15.12 -14.89
CA ARG A 318 14.06 -16.22 -15.81
C ARG A 318 14.61 -17.42 -15.07
N ASP A 319 15.44 -17.21 -14.05
CA ASP A 319 16.03 -18.30 -13.30
C ASP A 319 15.04 -18.94 -12.30
N LEU A 320 14.16 -18.13 -11.68
CA LEU A 320 12.97 -18.63 -10.98
C LEU A 320 12.10 -19.50 -11.88
N ARG A 321 11.84 -19.10 -13.15
CA ARG A 321 11.03 -19.87 -14.11
C ARG A 321 11.71 -21.18 -14.57
N LYS A 322 13.04 -21.31 -14.43
CA LYS A 322 13.74 -22.59 -14.65
C LYS A 322 13.53 -23.54 -13.47
N ALA A 323 13.50 -23.02 -12.25
CA ALA A 323 13.32 -23.79 -11.03
C ALA A 323 11.86 -24.27 -10.86
N ASP A 324 10.89 -23.39 -11.12
CA ASP A 324 9.46 -23.72 -11.16
C ASP A 324 8.81 -23.20 -12.47
N PRO A 325 8.79 -24.03 -13.53
CA PRO A 325 8.08 -23.71 -14.78
C PRO A 325 6.56 -23.65 -14.66
N THR A 326 5.98 -24.14 -13.55
CA THR A 326 4.53 -24.20 -13.31
C THR A 326 3.99 -22.98 -12.59
N ASN A 327 4.86 -22.01 -12.23
CA ASN A 327 4.46 -20.80 -11.53
C ASN A 327 3.86 -19.75 -12.49
N PRO A 328 2.53 -19.50 -12.48
CA PRO A 328 1.94 -18.49 -13.37
C PRO A 328 2.39 -17.06 -13.01
N GLY A 329 2.68 -16.79 -11.73
CA GLY A 329 3.10 -15.45 -11.27
C GLY A 329 4.51 -15.07 -11.73
N VAL A 330 5.45 -16.02 -11.68
CA VAL A 330 6.81 -15.82 -12.22
C VAL A 330 6.76 -15.60 -13.74
N ALA A 331 5.96 -16.40 -14.45
CA ALA A 331 5.81 -16.26 -15.90
C ALA A 331 5.14 -14.94 -16.31
N GLU A 332 4.10 -14.52 -15.59
CA GLU A 332 3.45 -13.21 -15.75
C GLU A 332 4.47 -12.07 -15.55
N LEU A 333 5.18 -12.04 -14.43
CA LEU A 333 6.17 -11.00 -14.14
C LEU A 333 7.32 -10.97 -15.15
N LEU A 334 7.84 -12.14 -15.56
CA LEU A 334 8.91 -12.21 -16.57
C LEU A 334 8.44 -11.67 -17.92
N ALA A 335 7.22 -12.01 -18.34
CA ALA A 335 6.64 -11.54 -19.58
C ALA A 335 6.37 -10.03 -19.58
N VAL A 336 5.84 -9.49 -18.47
CA VAL A 336 5.68 -8.03 -18.28
C VAL A 336 7.03 -7.33 -18.41
N ALA A 337 8.07 -7.85 -17.75
CA ALA A 337 9.43 -7.29 -17.82
C ALA A 337 9.98 -7.32 -19.26
N GLN A 338 9.80 -8.44 -19.98
CA GLN A 338 10.19 -8.59 -21.38
C GLN A 338 9.39 -7.64 -22.29
N ARG A 339 8.07 -7.53 -22.15
CA ARG A 339 7.24 -6.60 -22.94
C ARG A 339 7.67 -5.14 -22.73
N ARG A 340 7.79 -4.70 -21.48
CA ARG A 340 8.12 -3.31 -21.12
C ARG A 340 9.54 -2.89 -21.51
N SER A 341 10.48 -3.82 -21.55
CA SER A 341 11.83 -3.61 -22.12
C SER A 341 11.92 -3.81 -23.64
N GLY A 342 10.79 -3.79 -24.36
CA GLY A 342 10.71 -3.92 -25.82
C GLY A 342 10.89 -5.34 -26.38
N LYS A 343 11.28 -6.32 -25.55
CA LYS A 343 11.49 -7.75 -25.88
C LYS A 343 10.18 -8.52 -26.05
N ARG A 344 9.20 -7.93 -26.73
CA ARG A 344 7.83 -8.43 -26.93
C ARG A 344 7.77 -9.84 -27.53
N LEU A 345 8.69 -10.17 -28.45
CA LEU A 345 8.77 -11.53 -29.01
C LEU A 345 9.28 -12.56 -27.99
N GLU A 346 10.19 -12.20 -27.07
CA GLU A 346 10.54 -13.09 -25.96
C GLU A 346 9.34 -13.29 -25.01
N ALA A 347 8.59 -12.21 -24.73
CA ALA A 347 7.41 -12.27 -23.87
C ALA A 347 6.32 -13.20 -24.44
N VAL A 348 6.04 -13.13 -25.75
CA VAL A 348 5.10 -14.04 -26.43
C VAL A 348 5.48 -15.51 -26.22
N GLU A 349 6.75 -15.87 -26.38
CA GLU A 349 7.19 -17.26 -26.20
C GLU A 349 7.23 -17.68 -24.73
N THR A 350 7.65 -16.80 -23.81
CA THR A 350 7.53 -17.01 -22.35
C THR A 350 6.10 -17.35 -21.95
N LEU A 351 5.12 -16.59 -22.45
CA LEU A 351 3.71 -16.74 -22.11
C LEU A 351 3.11 -18.02 -22.72
N LYS A 352 3.37 -18.32 -23.99
CA LYS A 352 2.93 -19.59 -24.62
C LYS A 352 3.41 -20.81 -23.83
N GLN A 353 4.70 -20.85 -23.49
CA GLN A 353 5.29 -21.92 -22.70
C GLN A 353 4.60 -22.08 -21.33
N ALA A 354 4.37 -20.97 -20.63
CA ALA A 354 3.68 -20.97 -19.35
C ALA A 354 2.20 -21.40 -19.48
N ILE A 355 1.47 -20.94 -20.49
CA ILE A 355 0.08 -21.32 -20.77
C ILE A 355 -0.05 -22.83 -20.99
N THR A 356 0.95 -23.49 -21.60
CA THR A 356 1.00 -24.96 -21.73
C THR A 356 1.41 -25.69 -20.44
N ALA A 357 2.07 -25.01 -19.48
CA ALA A 357 2.58 -25.60 -18.25
C ALA A 357 1.68 -25.43 -17.02
N VAL A 358 0.64 -24.58 -17.08
CA VAL A 358 -0.27 -24.29 -15.96
C VAL A 358 -1.70 -24.74 -16.21
N GLU A 359 -2.47 -24.96 -15.13
CA GLU A 359 -3.87 -25.39 -15.19
C GLU A 359 -4.79 -24.33 -15.83
N PRO A 360 -5.90 -24.71 -16.50
CA PRO A 360 -6.80 -23.76 -17.18
C PRO A 360 -7.27 -22.60 -16.30
N SER A 361 -7.53 -22.86 -15.02
CA SER A 361 -7.94 -21.85 -14.02
C SER A 361 -6.90 -20.76 -13.76
N GLN A 362 -5.62 -21.04 -14.00
CA GLN A 362 -4.50 -20.12 -13.80
C GLN A 362 -4.16 -19.30 -15.06
N ARG A 363 -4.64 -19.71 -16.24
CA ARG A 363 -4.28 -19.11 -17.54
C ARG A 363 -4.83 -17.70 -17.76
N GLN A 364 -5.85 -17.24 -17.01
CA GLN A 364 -6.49 -15.93 -17.21
C GLN A 364 -5.48 -14.77 -17.29
N LYS A 365 -4.52 -14.72 -16.35
CA LYS A 365 -3.49 -13.68 -16.27
C LYS A 365 -2.54 -13.73 -17.47
N LEU A 366 -2.03 -14.92 -17.78
CA LEU A 366 -1.10 -15.16 -18.89
C LEU A 366 -1.75 -14.88 -20.25
N ASN A 367 -3.00 -15.28 -20.45
CA ASN A 367 -3.76 -15.00 -21.67
C ASN A 367 -4.01 -13.50 -21.84
N LEU A 368 -4.33 -12.77 -20.76
CA LEU A 368 -4.51 -11.32 -20.79
C LEU A 368 -3.20 -10.62 -21.19
N GLU A 369 -2.09 -10.93 -20.51
CA GLU A 369 -0.75 -10.39 -20.81
C GLU A 369 -0.28 -10.74 -22.23
N LEU A 370 -0.64 -11.92 -22.74
CA LEU A 370 -0.33 -12.34 -24.11
C LEU A 370 -1.17 -11.56 -25.15
N GLY A 371 -2.44 -11.30 -24.83
CA GLY A 371 -3.27 -10.39 -25.61
C GLY A 371 -2.70 -8.98 -25.65
N GLU A 372 -2.24 -8.44 -24.50
CA GLU A 372 -1.58 -7.12 -24.44
C GLU A 372 -0.29 -7.09 -25.29
N THR A 373 0.52 -8.16 -25.19
CA THR A 373 1.77 -8.28 -25.95
C THR A 373 1.51 -8.33 -27.46
N TYR A 374 0.45 -9.03 -27.90
CA TYR A 374 0.04 -9.03 -29.31
C TYR A 374 -0.56 -7.70 -29.76
N GLU A 375 -1.30 -7.01 -28.89
CA GLU A 375 -1.83 -5.67 -29.15
C GLU A 375 -0.71 -4.65 -29.43
N GLU A 376 0.35 -4.66 -28.61
CA GLU A 376 1.55 -3.83 -28.82
C GLU A 376 2.40 -4.24 -30.03
N LEU A 377 2.28 -5.50 -30.49
CA LEU A 377 2.87 -5.97 -31.75
C LEU A 377 1.99 -5.66 -32.98
N GLY A 378 0.84 -4.99 -32.82
CA GLY A 378 -0.11 -4.70 -33.89
C GLY A 378 -0.86 -5.94 -34.40
N ARG A 379 -0.72 -7.07 -33.71
CA ARG A 379 -1.31 -8.37 -34.04
C ARG A 379 -2.72 -8.49 -33.48
N THR A 380 -3.61 -7.59 -33.90
CA THR A 380 -4.97 -7.45 -33.36
C THR A 380 -5.80 -8.74 -33.44
N ASN A 381 -5.62 -9.56 -34.49
CA ASN A 381 -6.29 -10.86 -34.62
C ASN A 381 -5.89 -11.83 -33.49
N ASP A 382 -4.60 -11.95 -33.22
CA ASP A 382 -4.10 -12.80 -32.13
C ASP A 382 -4.56 -12.27 -30.77
N ALA A 383 -4.46 -10.95 -30.56
CA ALA A 383 -4.91 -10.31 -29.31
C ALA A 383 -6.39 -10.58 -29.01
N ILE A 384 -7.27 -10.46 -30.02
CA ILE A 384 -8.69 -10.78 -29.92
C ILE A 384 -8.91 -12.23 -29.46
N ALA A 385 -8.20 -13.21 -30.01
CA ALA A 385 -8.40 -14.62 -29.65
C ALA A 385 -8.12 -14.90 -28.17
N TYR A 386 -7.08 -14.29 -27.58
CA TYR A 386 -6.80 -14.43 -26.14
C TYR A 386 -7.78 -13.63 -25.28
N TYR A 387 -8.18 -12.43 -25.71
CA TYR A 387 -9.19 -11.62 -25.01
C TYR A 387 -10.59 -12.28 -25.04
N GLU A 388 -11.04 -12.83 -26.18
CA GLU A 388 -12.24 -13.67 -26.30
C GLU A 388 -12.16 -14.88 -25.35
N GLY A 389 -10.99 -15.53 -25.26
CA GLY A 389 -10.76 -16.66 -24.34
C GLY A 389 -10.97 -16.30 -22.87
N VAL A 390 -10.37 -15.20 -22.39
CA VAL A 390 -10.55 -14.73 -20.99
C VAL A 390 -11.96 -14.23 -20.74
N PHE A 391 -12.56 -13.52 -21.71
CA PHE A 391 -13.96 -13.06 -21.63
C PHE A 391 -14.91 -14.24 -21.44
N ASN A 392 -14.80 -15.26 -22.28
CA ASN A 392 -15.65 -16.45 -22.24
C ASN A 392 -15.49 -17.27 -20.95
N ASP A 393 -14.29 -17.35 -20.37
CA ASP A 393 -14.10 -17.99 -19.06
C ASP A 393 -14.74 -17.20 -17.91
N LEU A 394 -14.78 -15.87 -17.99
CA LEU A 394 -15.40 -15.00 -16.97
C LEU A 394 -16.93 -14.96 -17.06
N VAL A 395 -17.51 -14.75 -18.25
CA VAL A 395 -18.99 -14.62 -18.42
C VAL A 395 -19.78 -15.94 -18.30
N ASN A 396 -19.08 -17.04 -18.02
CA ASN A 396 -19.66 -18.35 -17.74
C ASN A 396 -19.49 -18.77 -16.26
N LYS A 397 -18.93 -17.93 -15.39
CA LYS A 397 -18.85 -18.23 -13.95
C LYS A 397 -20.21 -17.96 -13.27
N PRO A 398 -20.68 -18.83 -12.35
CA PRO A 398 -21.97 -18.64 -11.67
C PRO A 398 -22.06 -17.38 -10.79
N LYS A 399 -20.91 -16.85 -10.37
CA LYS A 399 -20.78 -15.61 -9.60
C LYS A 399 -19.42 -14.97 -9.89
N LEU A 400 -19.38 -13.65 -9.92
CA LEU A 400 -18.15 -12.86 -9.90
C LEU A 400 -18.02 -12.20 -8.52
N ASP A 401 -16.78 -12.12 -8.03
CA ASP A 401 -16.40 -11.21 -6.94
C ASP A 401 -15.88 -9.88 -7.50
N ALA A 402 -15.43 -8.97 -6.65
CA ALA A 402 -14.90 -7.66 -7.08
C ALA A 402 -13.70 -7.78 -8.04
N VAL A 403 -12.76 -8.70 -7.77
CA VAL A 403 -11.52 -8.88 -8.54
C VAL A 403 -11.80 -9.51 -9.91
N LEU A 404 -12.75 -10.46 -9.97
CA LEU A 404 -13.21 -11.04 -11.23
C LEU A 404 -14.06 -10.05 -12.04
N THR A 405 -14.80 -9.16 -11.37
CA THR A 405 -15.58 -8.09 -12.04
C THR A 405 -14.66 -7.04 -12.65
N GLU A 406 -13.65 -6.57 -11.90
CA GLU A 406 -12.61 -5.66 -12.40
C GLU A 406 -11.87 -6.26 -13.61
N ARG A 407 -11.48 -7.55 -13.51
CA ARG A 407 -10.86 -8.30 -14.61
C ARG A 407 -11.77 -8.39 -15.84
N LEU A 408 -13.07 -8.61 -15.66
CA LEU A 408 -14.04 -8.61 -16.76
C LEU A 408 -14.12 -7.23 -17.43
N VAL A 409 -14.21 -6.15 -16.66
CA VAL A 409 -14.23 -4.76 -17.18
C VAL A 409 -12.98 -4.45 -17.99
N ASN A 410 -11.79 -4.83 -17.51
CA ASN A 410 -10.53 -4.66 -18.23
C ASN A 410 -10.52 -5.40 -19.58
N VAL A 411 -10.87 -6.70 -19.57
CA VAL A 411 -10.93 -7.54 -20.77
C VAL A 411 -11.93 -6.98 -21.79
N VAL A 412 -13.09 -6.52 -21.34
CA VAL A 412 -14.14 -5.96 -22.20
C VAL A 412 -13.69 -4.65 -22.88
N SER A 413 -13.07 -3.74 -22.13
CA SER A 413 -12.50 -2.50 -22.70
C SER A 413 -11.46 -2.81 -23.79
N ARG A 414 -10.54 -3.73 -23.51
CA ARG A 414 -9.51 -4.17 -24.48
C ARG A 414 -10.11 -4.85 -25.72
N LEU A 415 -11.08 -5.74 -25.52
CA LEU A 415 -11.72 -6.50 -26.58
C LEU A 415 -12.56 -5.59 -27.50
N SER A 416 -13.36 -4.68 -26.94
CA SER A 416 -14.11 -3.68 -27.71
C SER A 416 -13.18 -2.74 -28.48
N ARG A 417 -12.06 -2.27 -27.89
CA ARG A 417 -11.02 -1.51 -28.61
C ARG A 417 -10.39 -2.30 -29.77
N ALA A 418 -10.21 -3.61 -29.61
CA ALA A 418 -9.64 -4.45 -30.65
C ALA A 418 -10.62 -4.64 -31.82
N TYR A 419 -11.90 -4.92 -31.54
CA TYR A 419 -12.96 -4.97 -32.55
C TYR A 419 -13.18 -3.64 -33.27
N ASN A 420 -13.21 -2.52 -32.54
CA ASN A 420 -13.37 -1.20 -33.14
C ASN A 420 -12.21 -0.84 -34.09
N ARG A 421 -10.97 -1.27 -33.78
CA ARG A 421 -9.81 -1.16 -34.70
C ARG A 421 -9.92 -2.03 -35.95
N GLN A 422 -10.71 -3.11 -35.92
CA GLN A 422 -11.03 -3.94 -37.10
C GLN A 422 -12.29 -3.48 -37.85
N GLY A 423 -13.08 -2.56 -37.27
CA GLY A 423 -14.38 -2.16 -37.79
C GLY A 423 -15.54 -3.11 -37.44
N ASP A 424 -15.31 -4.17 -36.66
CA ASP A 424 -16.36 -5.11 -36.22
C ASP A 424 -17.16 -4.54 -35.03
N LYS A 425 -17.88 -3.46 -35.31
CA LYS A 425 -18.78 -2.82 -34.33
C LYS A 425 -19.85 -3.76 -33.80
N LYS A 426 -20.21 -4.81 -34.56
CA LYS A 426 -21.21 -5.82 -34.14
C LYS A 426 -20.69 -6.66 -32.99
N LYS A 427 -19.45 -7.16 -33.07
CA LYS A 427 -18.82 -7.88 -31.96
C LYS A 427 -18.57 -6.98 -30.74
N ALA A 428 -18.17 -5.71 -30.94
CA ALA A 428 -18.05 -4.76 -29.83
C ALA A 428 -19.38 -4.57 -29.09
N GLN A 429 -20.47 -4.28 -29.83
CA GLN A 429 -21.81 -4.13 -29.25
C GLN A 429 -22.28 -5.42 -28.54
N ALA A 430 -22.11 -6.59 -29.16
CA ALA A 430 -22.48 -7.87 -28.55
C ALA A 430 -21.73 -8.16 -27.24
N THR A 431 -20.46 -7.74 -27.15
CA THR A 431 -19.66 -7.84 -25.92
C THR A 431 -20.27 -7.01 -24.79
N PHE A 432 -20.60 -5.74 -25.05
CA PHE A 432 -21.27 -4.88 -24.06
C PHE A 432 -22.65 -5.45 -23.64
N THR A 433 -23.49 -5.88 -24.60
CA THR A 433 -24.80 -6.50 -24.30
C THR A 433 -24.66 -7.73 -23.41
N ARG A 434 -23.64 -8.57 -23.61
CA ARG A 434 -23.42 -9.76 -22.76
C ARG A 434 -22.96 -9.40 -21.34
N VAL A 435 -22.18 -8.34 -21.17
CA VAL A 435 -21.77 -7.84 -19.84
C VAL A 435 -22.95 -7.20 -19.12
N GLN A 436 -23.76 -6.41 -19.83
CA GLN A 436 -25.00 -5.83 -19.33
C GLN A 436 -25.98 -6.90 -18.82
N GLN A 437 -26.16 -8.00 -19.55
CA GLN A 437 -26.97 -9.15 -19.09
C GLN A 437 -26.44 -9.82 -17.81
N LEU A 438 -25.12 -9.76 -17.56
CA LEU A 438 -24.47 -10.46 -16.45
C LEU A 438 -24.37 -9.60 -15.18
N LEU A 439 -24.08 -8.30 -15.34
CA LEU A 439 -23.90 -7.34 -14.24
C LEU A 439 -25.16 -6.51 -13.95
N GLY A 440 -26.12 -6.47 -14.88
CA GLY A 440 -27.35 -5.69 -14.84
C GLY A 440 -27.21 -4.27 -15.39
N ASP A 441 -28.28 -3.78 -16.03
CA ASP A 441 -28.50 -2.40 -16.51
C ASP A 441 -28.31 -1.31 -15.44
N THR A 442 -28.26 -1.72 -14.17
CA THR A 442 -28.14 -0.87 -12.98
C THR A 442 -26.75 -0.93 -12.32
N ASN A 443 -25.73 -1.43 -13.02
CA ASN A 443 -24.34 -1.41 -12.56
C ASN A 443 -23.54 -0.24 -13.20
N PRO A 444 -22.94 0.68 -12.42
CA PRO A 444 -22.22 1.84 -12.95
C PRO A 444 -20.96 1.48 -13.76
N MET A 445 -20.39 0.28 -13.59
CA MET A 445 -19.28 -0.20 -14.43
C MET A 445 -19.72 -0.46 -15.87
N VAL A 446 -20.97 -0.92 -16.08
CA VAL A 446 -21.54 -1.14 -17.42
C VAL A 446 -21.78 0.20 -18.11
N ALA A 447 -22.29 1.20 -17.37
CA ALA A 447 -22.44 2.55 -17.89
C ALA A 447 -21.09 3.17 -18.28
N SER A 448 -20.08 3.05 -17.42
CA SER A 448 -18.72 3.55 -17.66
C SER A 448 -18.11 2.96 -18.94
N LEU A 449 -18.20 1.63 -19.12
CA LEU A 449 -17.73 0.94 -20.32
C LEU A 449 -18.39 1.44 -21.62
N LEU A 450 -19.69 1.74 -21.59
CA LEU A 450 -20.41 2.30 -22.74
C LEU A 450 -19.96 3.75 -23.02
N ILE A 451 -19.86 4.57 -21.98
CA ILE A 451 -19.44 5.97 -22.06
C ILE A 451 -18.03 6.07 -22.67
N ASP A 452 -17.07 5.29 -22.17
CA ASP A 452 -15.70 5.30 -22.71
C ASP A 452 -15.66 4.80 -24.16
N SER A 453 -16.48 3.82 -24.55
CA SER A 453 -16.61 3.43 -25.96
C SER A 453 -17.16 4.54 -26.86
N LEU A 454 -18.07 5.38 -26.36
CA LEU A 454 -18.57 6.56 -27.09
C LEU A 454 -17.48 7.63 -27.21
N ARG A 455 -16.69 7.85 -26.15
CA ARG A 455 -15.53 8.76 -26.16
C ARG A 455 -14.46 8.29 -27.14
N GLU A 456 -14.10 7.01 -27.14
CA GLU A 456 -13.15 6.42 -28.10
C GLU A 456 -13.67 6.50 -29.56
N GLU A 457 -14.98 6.41 -29.80
CA GLU A 457 -15.57 6.69 -31.13
C GLU A 457 -15.52 8.18 -31.53
N GLY A 458 -15.22 9.09 -30.60
CA GLY A 458 -15.24 10.55 -30.78
C GLY A 458 -16.61 11.19 -30.57
N LYS A 459 -17.57 10.45 -30.02
CA LYS A 459 -18.97 10.86 -29.83
C LYS A 459 -19.17 11.52 -28.46
N TYR A 460 -18.38 12.56 -28.19
CA TYR A 460 -18.31 13.14 -26.84
C TYR A 460 -19.66 13.71 -26.36
N GLN A 461 -20.55 14.14 -27.27
CA GLN A 461 -21.91 14.57 -26.92
C GLN A 461 -22.79 13.40 -26.44
N GLU A 462 -22.86 12.29 -27.20
CA GLU A 462 -23.55 11.05 -26.79
C GLU A 462 -22.99 10.53 -25.45
N ALA A 463 -21.66 10.62 -25.28
CA ALA A 463 -20.98 10.24 -24.04
C ALA A 463 -21.36 11.13 -22.84
N LEU A 464 -21.48 12.44 -23.03
CA LEU A 464 -21.88 13.38 -21.96
C LEU A 464 -23.33 13.12 -21.54
N GLU A 465 -24.23 12.89 -22.50
CA GLU A 465 -25.63 12.56 -22.24
C GLU A 465 -25.76 11.22 -21.51
N ALA A 466 -25.03 10.19 -21.93
CA ALA A 466 -24.95 8.91 -21.23
C ALA A 466 -24.36 9.05 -19.81
N THR A 467 -23.35 9.90 -19.62
CA THR A 467 -22.75 10.16 -18.30
C THR A 467 -23.73 10.87 -17.37
N ARG A 468 -24.43 11.90 -17.85
CA ARG A 468 -25.47 12.62 -17.09
C ARG A 468 -26.65 11.70 -16.74
N ALA A 469 -27.05 10.82 -17.65
CA ALA A 469 -28.06 9.80 -17.39
C ALA A 469 -27.62 8.74 -16.35
N ALA A 470 -26.33 8.40 -16.30
CA ALA A 470 -25.76 7.54 -15.26
C ALA A 470 -25.67 8.27 -13.91
N LEU A 471 -25.20 9.52 -13.87
CA LEU A 471 -25.13 10.34 -12.66
C LEU A 471 -26.51 10.63 -12.05
N ALA A 472 -27.57 10.73 -12.86
CA ALA A 472 -28.95 10.82 -12.36
C ALA A 472 -29.39 9.57 -11.58
N ARG A 473 -28.75 8.41 -11.79
CA ARG A 473 -28.96 7.16 -11.03
C ARG A 473 -27.96 7.02 -9.87
N TYR A 474 -26.73 7.50 -10.04
CA TYR A 474 -25.63 7.38 -9.07
C TYR A 474 -25.01 8.75 -8.73
N PRO A 475 -25.76 9.68 -8.09
CA PRO A 475 -25.34 11.08 -7.91
C PRO A 475 -24.11 11.26 -7.00
N ASN A 476 -23.65 10.20 -6.32
CA ASN A 476 -22.46 10.19 -5.48
C ASN A 476 -21.29 9.38 -6.06
N ASP A 477 -21.42 8.81 -7.26
CA ASP A 477 -20.33 8.05 -7.90
C ASP A 477 -19.19 8.98 -8.35
N ARG A 478 -18.04 8.87 -7.69
CA ARG A 478 -16.85 9.69 -7.99
C ARG A 478 -16.26 9.36 -9.36
N SER A 479 -16.38 8.12 -9.84
CA SER A 479 -15.87 7.72 -11.15
C SER A 479 -16.67 8.38 -12.26
N LEU A 480 -18.01 8.30 -12.19
CA LEU A 480 -18.88 8.93 -13.19
C LEU A 480 -18.76 10.46 -13.20
N LYS A 481 -18.54 11.11 -12.05
CA LYS A 481 -18.23 12.56 -11.99
C LYS A 481 -16.91 12.90 -12.67
N LEU A 482 -15.90 12.05 -12.51
CA LEU A 482 -14.61 12.22 -13.18
C LEU A 482 -14.75 12.01 -14.70
N THR A 483 -15.54 11.03 -15.13
CA THR A 483 -15.87 10.81 -16.54
C THR A 483 -16.68 11.97 -17.13
N GLU A 484 -17.58 12.61 -16.38
CA GLU A 484 -18.28 13.82 -16.84
C GLU A 484 -17.29 14.95 -17.10
N ALA A 485 -16.40 15.21 -16.13
CA ALA A 485 -15.37 16.23 -16.25
C ALA A 485 -14.41 15.97 -17.43
N LEU A 486 -14.00 14.72 -17.64
CA LEU A 486 -13.17 14.32 -18.79
C LEU A 486 -13.92 14.52 -20.11
N THR A 487 -15.19 14.12 -20.20
CA THR A 487 -16.01 14.27 -21.41
C THR A 487 -16.30 15.74 -21.75
N LEU A 488 -16.50 16.57 -20.72
CA LEU A 488 -16.57 18.03 -20.87
C LEU A 488 -15.23 18.63 -21.33
N GLY A 489 -14.11 18.02 -20.95
CA GLY A 489 -12.77 18.34 -21.47
C GLY A 489 -12.63 17.97 -22.96
N ASP A 490 -13.05 16.76 -23.34
CA ASP A 490 -13.07 16.27 -24.72
C ASP A 490 -13.94 17.16 -25.63
N LEU A 491 -15.09 17.62 -25.13
CA LEU A 491 -15.98 18.61 -25.76
C LEU A 491 -15.43 20.05 -25.77
N ARG A 492 -14.31 20.32 -25.08
CA ARG A 492 -13.74 21.65 -24.85
C ARG A 492 -14.63 22.61 -24.05
N ASN A 493 -15.62 22.10 -23.33
CA ASN A 493 -16.41 22.81 -22.32
C ASN A 493 -15.58 22.98 -21.02
N TYR A 494 -14.38 23.57 -21.15
CA TYR A 494 -13.38 23.62 -20.10
C TYR A 494 -13.90 24.28 -18.82
N ASN A 495 -14.78 25.27 -18.90
CA ASN A 495 -15.34 25.93 -17.72
C ASN A 495 -16.23 25.00 -16.87
N GLU A 496 -17.06 24.16 -17.50
CA GLU A 496 -17.83 23.12 -16.78
C GLU A 496 -16.88 22.03 -16.24
N SER A 497 -15.95 21.54 -17.08
CA SER A 497 -14.96 20.53 -16.71
C SER A 497 -14.12 20.93 -15.48
N LEU A 498 -13.55 22.13 -15.49
CA LEU A 498 -12.78 22.68 -14.37
C LEU A 498 -13.63 22.89 -13.12
N THR A 499 -14.93 23.18 -13.27
CA THR A 499 -15.85 23.32 -12.13
C THR A 499 -16.17 21.96 -11.52
N ALA A 500 -16.46 20.94 -12.34
CA ALA A 500 -16.69 19.57 -11.89
C ALA A 500 -15.44 18.97 -11.21
N LEU A 501 -14.24 19.21 -11.73
CA LEU A 501 -13.00 18.74 -11.10
C LEU A 501 -12.76 19.40 -9.74
N ARG A 502 -13.09 20.69 -9.59
CA ARG A 502 -12.93 21.41 -8.32
C ARG A 502 -13.88 20.90 -7.22
N THR A 503 -15.08 20.42 -7.55
CA THR A 503 -15.99 19.83 -6.55
C THR A 503 -15.62 18.41 -6.12
N LEU A 504 -14.60 17.80 -6.76
CA LEU A 504 -14.03 16.51 -6.33
C LEU A 504 -12.82 16.66 -5.37
N ILE A 505 -12.36 17.89 -5.10
CA ILE A 505 -11.20 18.16 -4.21
C ILE A 505 -11.71 18.55 -2.82
N ASP A 506 -12.32 17.58 -2.12
CA ASP A 506 -12.90 17.77 -0.78
C ASP A 506 -11.85 17.58 0.33
N GLY A 507 -10.99 18.58 0.51
CA GLY A 507 -10.01 18.68 1.61
C GLY A 507 -8.82 17.72 1.55
N GLN A 508 -9.00 16.51 1.00
CA GLN A 508 -7.93 15.55 0.75
C GLN A 508 -7.18 15.91 -0.54
N ALA A 509 -5.86 15.75 -0.51
CA ALA A 509 -5.01 16.02 -1.65
C ALA A 509 -5.01 14.81 -2.61
N ASP A 510 -5.89 14.86 -3.61
CA ASP A 510 -6.12 13.79 -4.57
C ASP A 510 -5.24 13.98 -5.81
N SER A 511 -4.13 13.23 -5.90
CA SER A 511 -3.20 13.31 -7.04
C SER A 511 -3.94 13.09 -8.38
N SER A 512 -4.84 12.10 -8.46
CA SER A 512 -5.54 11.76 -9.71
C SER A 512 -6.40 12.92 -10.24
N VAL A 513 -7.11 13.62 -9.36
CA VAL A 513 -7.94 14.77 -9.73
C VAL A 513 -7.06 15.99 -10.05
N LEU A 514 -5.96 16.20 -9.33
CA LEU A 514 -5.01 17.29 -9.60
C LEU A 514 -4.30 17.12 -10.95
N THR A 515 -3.89 15.90 -11.31
CA THR A 515 -3.32 15.53 -12.63
C THR A 515 -4.28 15.90 -13.76
N ILE A 516 -5.54 15.46 -13.66
CA ILE A 516 -6.56 15.76 -14.68
C ILE A 516 -6.88 17.26 -14.72
N LEU A 517 -7.04 17.91 -13.56
CA LEU A 517 -7.28 19.36 -13.45
C LEU A 517 -6.17 20.18 -14.11
N SER A 518 -4.90 19.86 -13.86
CA SER A 518 -3.77 20.54 -14.52
C SER A 518 -3.73 20.28 -16.03
N GLY A 519 -4.18 19.10 -16.48
CA GLY A 519 -4.36 18.76 -17.89
C GLY A 519 -5.40 19.65 -18.58
N ILE A 520 -6.59 19.80 -17.99
CA ILE A 520 -7.65 20.67 -18.53
C ILE A 520 -7.26 22.16 -18.44
N GLN A 521 -6.54 22.58 -17.39
CA GLN A 521 -5.98 23.93 -17.30
C GLN A 521 -4.96 24.18 -18.42
N MET A 522 -4.08 23.21 -18.70
CA MET A 522 -3.12 23.29 -19.82
C MET A 522 -3.84 23.32 -21.19
N GLN A 523 -4.88 22.52 -21.40
CA GLN A 523 -5.66 22.50 -22.65
C GLN A 523 -6.43 23.82 -22.86
N SER A 524 -6.93 24.44 -21.79
CA SER A 524 -7.63 25.74 -21.81
C SER A 524 -6.70 26.96 -21.77
N GLY A 525 -5.37 26.78 -21.77
CA GLY A 525 -4.38 27.86 -21.77
C GLY A 525 -4.12 28.53 -20.42
N GLN A 526 -4.72 28.03 -19.33
CA GLN A 526 -4.49 28.45 -17.95
C GLN A 526 -3.16 27.88 -17.43
N PHE A 527 -2.04 28.26 -18.06
CA PHE A 527 -0.76 27.60 -17.85
C PHE A 527 -0.15 27.82 -16.46
N LYS A 528 -0.36 29.00 -15.85
CA LYS A 528 0.14 29.31 -14.49
C LYS A 528 -0.61 28.48 -13.46
N GLU A 529 -1.91 28.34 -13.65
CA GLU A 529 -2.81 27.57 -12.84
C GLU A 529 -2.53 26.07 -13.01
N ALA A 530 -2.27 25.60 -14.24
CA ALA A 530 -1.83 24.25 -14.53
C ALA A 530 -0.54 23.89 -13.80
N GLU A 531 0.49 24.76 -13.86
CA GLU A 531 1.74 24.56 -13.13
C GLU A 531 1.52 24.55 -11.60
N ALA A 532 0.72 25.47 -11.09
CA ALA A 532 0.37 25.51 -9.66
C ALA A 532 -0.41 24.26 -9.20
N THR A 533 -1.21 23.63 -10.08
CA THR A 533 -1.95 22.40 -9.78
C THR A 533 -1.06 21.16 -9.89
N ILE A 534 -0.27 20.97 -10.95
CA ILE A 534 0.61 19.79 -11.06
C ILE A 534 1.69 19.79 -9.97
N ARG A 535 2.14 20.98 -9.53
CA ARG A 535 3.04 21.11 -8.36
C ARG A 535 2.39 20.72 -7.03
N LYS A 536 1.05 20.71 -6.92
CA LYS A 536 0.35 20.13 -5.76
C LYS A 536 0.30 18.60 -5.83
N ALA A 537 0.13 18.02 -7.02
CA ALA A 537 0.24 16.57 -7.20
C ALA A 537 1.67 16.08 -6.87
N LEU A 538 2.69 16.77 -7.38
CA LEU A 538 4.11 16.55 -7.07
C LEU A 538 4.51 16.84 -5.61
N ALA A 539 3.63 17.43 -4.80
CA ALA A 539 3.85 17.56 -3.36
C ALA A 539 3.41 16.30 -2.59
N LEU A 540 2.69 15.39 -3.25
CA LEU A 540 2.24 14.10 -2.72
C LEU A 540 3.20 12.98 -3.12
N ASP A 541 3.63 12.99 -4.38
CA ASP A 541 4.76 12.20 -4.87
C ASP A 541 5.76 13.09 -5.65
N PRO A 542 6.86 13.52 -5.01
CA PRO A 542 7.94 14.27 -5.67
C PRO A 542 8.81 13.43 -6.64
N ASN A 543 8.58 12.12 -6.70
CA ASN A 543 9.36 11.17 -7.48
C ASN A 543 8.63 10.70 -8.75
N ASP A 544 7.29 10.71 -8.76
CA ASP A 544 6.43 10.40 -9.90
C ASP A 544 6.90 11.11 -11.20
N THR A 545 7.26 10.29 -12.17
CA THR A 545 7.84 10.68 -13.45
C THR A 545 6.80 11.13 -14.47
N ASP A 546 5.56 10.61 -14.41
CA ASP A 546 4.46 11.05 -15.28
C ASP A 546 3.99 12.46 -14.91
N LEU A 547 3.90 12.78 -13.61
CA LEU A 547 3.63 14.14 -13.14
C LEU A 547 4.73 15.13 -13.56
N LEU A 548 6.00 14.69 -13.57
CA LEU A 548 7.12 15.51 -14.05
C LEU A 548 7.11 15.69 -15.58
N ILE A 549 6.73 14.66 -16.34
CA ILE A 549 6.51 14.77 -17.79
C ILE A 549 5.39 15.77 -18.09
N GLN A 550 4.30 15.74 -17.32
CA GLN A 550 3.21 16.71 -17.45
C GLN A 550 3.66 18.13 -17.06
N LEU A 551 4.43 18.30 -15.98
CA LEU A 551 5.03 19.58 -15.61
C LEU A 551 5.96 20.12 -16.71
N GLY A 552 6.83 19.29 -17.29
CA GLY A 552 7.71 19.67 -18.40
C GLY A 552 6.91 20.09 -19.65
N SER A 553 5.78 19.43 -19.91
CA SER A 553 4.86 19.77 -21.01
C SER A 553 4.13 21.10 -20.78
N ILE A 554 3.72 21.38 -19.54
CA ILE A 554 3.15 22.68 -19.13
C ILE A 554 4.21 23.79 -19.25
N GLN A 555 5.45 23.52 -18.84
CA GLN A 555 6.57 24.44 -18.96
C GLN A 555 6.88 24.77 -20.42
N ASP A 556 6.93 23.79 -21.33
CA ASP A 556 7.15 24.05 -22.76
C ASP A 556 6.02 24.88 -23.40
N ARG A 557 4.75 24.56 -23.10
CA ARG A 557 3.58 25.30 -23.63
C ARG A 557 3.44 26.70 -23.03
N SER A 558 3.92 26.92 -21.80
CA SER A 558 4.02 28.27 -21.19
C SER A 558 5.25 29.08 -21.65
N GLY A 559 6.20 28.47 -22.37
CA GLY A 559 7.42 29.12 -22.85
C GLY A 559 8.61 29.08 -21.87
N GLN A 560 8.49 28.38 -20.75
CA GLN A 560 9.54 28.18 -19.73
C GLN A 560 10.55 27.12 -20.21
N ARG A 561 11.37 27.49 -21.20
CA ARG A 561 12.23 26.57 -21.96
C ARG A 561 13.33 25.92 -21.11
N ALA A 562 13.99 26.67 -20.23
CA ALA A 562 15.08 26.14 -19.42
C ALA A 562 14.56 25.16 -18.35
N GLU A 563 13.38 25.47 -17.82
CA GLU A 563 12.65 24.68 -16.84
C GLU A 563 12.15 23.37 -17.46
N ALA A 564 11.52 23.44 -18.65
CA ALA A 564 11.07 22.27 -19.39
C ALA A 564 12.21 21.28 -19.69
N GLU A 565 13.34 21.78 -20.21
CA GLU A 565 14.52 20.93 -20.49
C GLU A 565 15.08 20.30 -19.22
N LYS A 566 15.18 21.08 -18.12
CA LYS A 566 15.64 20.60 -16.82
C LYS A 566 14.72 19.52 -16.25
N THR A 567 13.41 19.72 -16.28
CA THR A 567 12.41 18.78 -15.76
C THR A 567 12.45 17.46 -16.53
N LEU A 568 12.46 17.51 -17.88
CA LEU A 568 12.50 16.31 -18.71
C LEU A 568 13.84 15.55 -18.58
N ARG A 569 14.98 16.26 -18.46
CA ARG A 569 16.27 15.61 -18.15
C ARG A 569 16.30 14.98 -16.76
N MET A 570 15.61 15.55 -15.77
CA MET A 570 15.51 14.97 -14.42
C MET A 570 14.70 13.66 -14.43
N VAL A 571 13.68 13.55 -15.28
CA VAL A 571 12.99 12.26 -15.53
C VAL A 571 13.95 11.25 -16.13
N LEU A 572 14.68 11.60 -17.19
CA LEU A 572 15.62 10.69 -17.85
C LEU A 572 16.87 10.32 -17.02
N GLN A 573 17.16 11.05 -15.94
CA GLN A 573 18.16 10.67 -14.94
C GLN A 573 17.65 9.57 -13.99
N ARG A 574 16.33 9.47 -13.81
CA ARG A 574 15.66 8.45 -12.98
C ARG A 574 15.28 7.22 -13.81
N GLU A 575 14.67 7.47 -14.97
CA GLU A 575 14.21 6.46 -15.92
C GLU A 575 14.82 6.73 -17.31
N PRO A 576 16.04 6.23 -17.59
CA PRO A 576 16.70 6.42 -18.89
C PRO A 576 15.93 5.87 -20.09
N ASP A 577 14.97 4.98 -19.85
CA ASP A 577 14.14 4.29 -20.84
C ASP A 577 12.67 4.78 -20.85
N ASN A 578 12.33 5.90 -20.19
CA ASN A 578 10.97 6.46 -20.26
C ASN A 578 10.70 7.02 -21.67
N ALA A 579 9.93 6.30 -22.49
CA ALA A 579 9.68 6.63 -23.89
C ALA A 579 9.01 8.01 -24.08
N THR A 580 8.08 8.39 -23.20
CA THR A 580 7.40 9.68 -23.25
C THR A 580 8.34 10.84 -22.93
N ALA A 581 9.19 10.71 -21.90
CA ALA A 581 10.20 11.72 -21.58
C ALA A 581 11.28 11.83 -22.68
N LEU A 582 11.71 10.69 -23.24
CA LEU A 582 12.64 10.63 -24.37
C LEU A 582 12.06 11.39 -25.59
N ASN A 583 10.81 11.09 -25.96
CA ASN A 583 10.15 11.74 -27.08
C ASN A 583 9.93 13.24 -26.82
N ASN A 584 9.41 13.61 -25.64
CA ASN A 584 9.08 15.00 -25.34
C ASN A 584 10.34 15.87 -25.25
N LEU A 585 11.44 15.35 -24.68
CA LEU A 585 12.73 16.06 -24.69
C LEU A 585 13.28 16.18 -26.12
N GLY A 586 13.24 15.11 -26.91
CA GLY A 586 13.71 15.15 -28.30
C GLY A 586 12.91 16.13 -29.16
N TYR A 587 11.58 16.08 -29.11
CA TYR A 587 10.71 17.01 -29.84
C TYR A 587 10.94 18.46 -29.40
N PHE A 588 11.06 18.71 -28.10
CA PHE A 588 11.43 20.02 -27.54
C PHE A 588 12.77 20.52 -28.09
N LEU A 589 13.81 19.68 -28.06
CA LEU A 589 15.14 20.00 -28.54
C LEU A 589 15.16 20.30 -30.05
N ALA A 590 14.36 19.58 -30.85
CA ALA A 590 14.20 19.85 -32.27
C ALA A 590 13.45 21.16 -32.54
N GLU A 591 12.24 21.34 -31.98
CA GLU A 591 11.34 22.44 -32.36
C GLU A 591 11.70 23.77 -31.69
N ARG A 592 12.17 23.76 -30.43
CA ARG A 592 12.45 25.00 -29.66
C ARG A 592 13.91 25.45 -29.74
N ASN A 593 14.84 24.51 -29.93
CA ASN A 593 16.29 24.73 -29.81
C ASN A 593 17.12 24.32 -31.05
N ALA A 594 16.52 23.72 -32.09
CA ALA A 594 17.21 23.20 -33.29
C ALA A 594 18.37 22.21 -33.01
N ARG A 595 18.37 21.53 -31.86
CA ARG A 595 19.41 20.58 -31.40
C ARG A 595 19.20 19.18 -32.02
N TYR A 596 19.05 19.12 -33.34
CA TYR A 596 18.61 17.92 -34.06
C TYR A 596 19.48 16.67 -33.82
N ASN A 597 20.80 16.83 -33.73
CA ASN A 597 21.74 15.74 -33.48
C ASN A 597 21.59 15.10 -32.09
N GLU A 598 20.98 15.79 -31.13
CA GLU A 598 20.65 15.27 -29.80
C GLU A 598 19.19 14.80 -29.73
N ALA A 599 18.29 15.51 -30.42
CA ALA A 599 16.88 15.16 -30.52
C ALA A 599 16.62 13.80 -31.19
N LEU A 600 17.28 13.54 -32.32
CA LEU A 600 17.07 12.34 -33.12
C LEU A 600 17.28 11.02 -32.32
N PRO A 601 18.44 10.76 -31.67
CA PRO A 601 18.64 9.50 -30.95
C PRO A 601 17.71 9.32 -29.74
N LEU A 602 17.21 10.41 -29.13
CA LEU A 602 16.19 10.32 -28.07
C LEU A 602 14.85 9.83 -28.64
N ILE A 603 14.41 10.39 -29.77
CA ILE A 603 13.14 10.00 -30.40
C ILE A 603 13.26 8.60 -31.05
N GLU A 604 14.38 8.27 -31.68
CA GLU A 604 14.65 6.92 -32.19
C GLU A 604 14.58 5.87 -31.05
N LYS A 605 15.11 6.19 -29.88
CA LYS A 605 14.97 5.35 -28.69
C LYS A 605 13.51 5.24 -28.23
N ALA A 606 12.77 6.35 -28.16
CA ALA A 606 11.34 6.34 -27.81
C ALA A 606 10.51 5.46 -28.77
N VAL A 607 10.73 5.58 -30.09
CA VAL A 607 10.08 4.75 -31.12
C VAL A 607 10.54 3.29 -31.04
N SER A 608 11.78 3.00 -30.63
CA SER A 608 12.20 1.60 -30.40
C SER A 608 11.46 0.94 -29.24
N ILE A 609 11.06 1.73 -28.23
CA ILE A 609 10.29 1.26 -27.06
C ILE A 609 8.80 1.17 -27.40
N GLU A 610 8.23 2.16 -28.10
CA GLU A 610 6.83 2.19 -28.54
C GLU A 610 6.68 2.36 -30.06
N PRO A 611 6.92 1.30 -30.86
CA PRO A 611 7.00 1.40 -32.33
C PRO A 611 5.67 1.68 -33.04
N LEU A 612 4.55 1.64 -32.33
CA LEU A 612 3.20 1.92 -32.84
C LEU A 612 2.63 3.25 -32.31
N ASN A 613 3.38 3.99 -31.49
CA ASN A 613 2.93 5.27 -30.97
C ASN A 613 2.99 6.33 -32.08
N GLY A 614 1.81 6.68 -32.62
CA GLY A 614 1.69 7.62 -33.74
C GLY A 614 2.30 9.00 -33.45
N SER A 615 2.29 9.46 -32.20
CA SER A 615 2.90 10.74 -31.80
C SER A 615 4.42 10.69 -31.76
N PHE A 616 5.01 9.53 -31.46
CA PHE A 616 6.47 9.35 -31.49
C PHE A 616 6.96 9.14 -32.93
N LEU A 617 6.20 8.42 -33.76
CA LEU A 617 6.44 8.31 -35.20
C LEU A 617 6.33 9.67 -35.91
N ASP A 618 5.37 10.51 -35.51
CA ASP A 618 5.24 11.90 -35.96
C ASP A 618 6.46 12.73 -35.54
N SER A 619 6.85 12.68 -34.26
CA SER A 619 8.03 13.37 -33.74
C SER A 619 9.32 12.95 -34.48
N LEU A 620 9.45 11.65 -34.81
CA LEU A 620 10.59 11.11 -35.54
C LEU A 620 10.63 11.61 -36.99
N GLY A 621 9.49 11.55 -37.68
CA GLY A 621 9.39 12.07 -39.05
C GLY A 621 9.59 13.59 -39.11
N TRP A 622 9.13 14.32 -38.10
CA TRP A 622 9.29 15.77 -37.99
C TRP A 622 10.75 16.18 -37.76
N VAL A 623 11.48 15.54 -36.85
CA VAL A 623 12.92 15.82 -36.68
C VAL A 623 13.71 15.45 -37.94
N GLN A 624 13.38 14.34 -38.61
CA GLN A 624 13.97 13.95 -39.88
C GLN A 624 13.70 14.98 -40.99
N TYR A 625 12.49 15.54 -41.06
CA TYR A 625 12.14 16.62 -41.99
C TYR A 625 12.95 17.90 -41.72
N LYS A 626 13.08 18.33 -40.45
CA LYS A 626 13.92 19.48 -40.07
C LYS A 626 15.41 19.27 -40.41
N MET A 627 15.87 18.01 -40.44
CA MET A 627 17.21 17.62 -40.90
C MET A 627 17.33 17.42 -42.43
N GLY A 628 16.28 17.72 -43.20
CA GLY A 628 16.26 17.56 -44.67
C GLY A 628 16.11 16.11 -45.17
N ARG A 629 15.86 15.14 -44.28
CA ARG A 629 15.75 13.70 -44.61
C ARG A 629 14.35 13.33 -45.10
N LEU A 630 13.89 13.99 -46.16
CA LEU A 630 12.49 14.01 -46.59
C LEU A 630 11.87 12.61 -46.84
N GLN A 631 12.64 11.65 -47.35
CA GLN A 631 12.15 10.28 -47.61
C GLN A 631 11.99 9.43 -46.34
N GLU A 632 12.92 9.56 -45.38
CA GLU A 632 12.80 8.94 -44.05
C GLU A 632 11.62 9.55 -43.29
N ALA A 633 11.51 10.89 -43.34
CA ALA A 633 10.44 11.65 -42.71
C ALA A 633 9.06 11.17 -43.19
N ARG A 634 8.87 11.08 -44.51
CA ARG A 634 7.65 10.56 -45.12
C ARG A 634 7.33 9.14 -44.61
N GLY A 635 8.32 8.25 -44.61
CA GLY A 635 8.13 6.85 -44.20
C GLY A 635 7.76 6.65 -42.72
N HIS A 636 8.06 7.62 -41.84
CA HIS A 636 7.58 7.64 -40.46
C HIS A 636 6.23 8.35 -40.32
N LEU A 637 5.99 9.43 -41.07
CA LEU A 637 4.71 10.15 -41.05
C LEU A 637 3.55 9.37 -41.69
N GLU A 638 3.80 8.58 -42.74
CA GLU A 638 2.81 7.66 -43.32
C GLU A 638 2.40 6.56 -42.31
N LYS A 639 3.33 6.10 -41.46
CA LYS A 639 3.01 5.20 -40.33
C LYS A 639 2.29 5.95 -39.20
N ALA A 640 2.73 7.16 -38.86
CA ALA A 640 2.08 7.99 -37.85
C ALA A 640 0.60 8.22 -38.19
N ALA A 641 0.29 8.56 -39.45
CA ALA A 641 -1.07 8.73 -39.94
C ALA A 641 -1.91 7.43 -39.86
N LEU A 642 -1.30 6.26 -40.04
CA LEU A 642 -1.98 4.96 -39.90
C LEU A 642 -2.42 4.67 -38.45
N TYR A 643 -1.65 5.09 -37.46
CA TYR A 643 -1.91 4.86 -36.02
C TYR A 643 -2.63 6.03 -35.33
N ALA A 644 -2.44 7.27 -35.79
CA ALA A 644 -3.04 8.49 -35.25
C ALA A 644 -4.05 9.14 -36.23
N ARG A 645 -4.97 8.33 -36.77
CA ARG A 645 -5.90 8.65 -37.89
C ARG A 645 -6.82 9.88 -37.73
N ARG A 646 -6.80 10.57 -36.59
CA ARG A 646 -7.57 11.79 -36.31
C ARG A 646 -6.71 12.94 -35.75
N ASN A 647 -5.38 12.84 -35.81
CA ASN A 647 -4.47 13.89 -35.31
C ASN A 647 -4.10 14.86 -36.44
N ALA A 648 -4.66 16.07 -36.40
CA ALA A 648 -4.42 17.11 -37.41
C ALA A 648 -2.93 17.42 -37.63
N ASN A 649 -2.10 17.42 -36.58
CA ASN A 649 -0.68 17.76 -36.69
C ASN A 649 0.08 16.75 -37.56
N VAL A 650 -0.24 15.46 -37.43
CA VAL A 650 0.40 14.38 -38.22
C VAL A 650 0.12 14.53 -39.70
N PHE A 651 -1.13 14.82 -40.05
CA PHE A 651 -1.52 15.10 -41.42
C PHE A 651 -0.96 16.45 -41.93
N GLU A 652 -0.77 17.45 -41.07
CA GLU A 652 -0.10 18.69 -41.45
C GLU A 652 1.40 18.49 -41.73
N HIS A 653 2.11 17.77 -40.86
CA HIS A 653 3.53 17.42 -41.05
C HIS A 653 3.73 16.55 -42.29
N LEU A 654 2.87 15.54 -42.50
CA LEU A 654 2.90 14.71 -43.71
C LEU A 654 2.62 15.55 -44.97
N GLY A 655 1.67 16.49 -44.91
CA GLY A 655 1.41 17.43 -45.99
C GLY A 655 2.62 18.30 -46.33
N ASP A 656 3.30 18.85 -45.32
CA ASP A 656 4.49 19.68 -45.50
C ASP A 656 5.67 18.90 -46.11
N VAL A 657 5.90 17.67 -45.67
CA VAL A 657 6.91 16.77 -46.25
C VAL A 657 6.56 16.41 -47.70
N LEU A 658 5.29 16.15 -48.00
CA LEU A 658 4.85 15.82 -49.36
C LEU A 658 4.98 17.02 -50.31
N ARG A 659 4.77 18.25 -49.83
CA ARG A 659 5.00 19.48 -50.61
C ARG A 659 6.46 19.57 -51.05
N ASP A 660 7.39 19.41 -50.11
CA ASP A 660 8.83 19.57 -50.37
C ASP A 660 9.45 18.37 -51.10
N LEU A 661 8.76 17.22 -51.10
CA LEU A 661 9.01 16.10 -52.01
C LEU A 661 8.44 16.30 -53.43
N GLY A 662 7.85 17.45 -53.74
CA GLY A 662 7.28 17.74 -55.06
C GLY A 662 5.97 17.01 -55.35
N ARG A 663 5.18 16.65 -54.33
CA ARG A 663 3.89 15.93 -54.43
C ARG A 663 2.72 16.84 -53.99
N PRO A 664 2.50 18.03 -54.61
CA PRO A 664 1.57 19.06 -54.11
C PRO A 664 0.12 18.57 -53.99
N GLN A 665 -0.34 17.72 -54.92
CA GLN A 665 -1.69 17.15 -54.90
C GLN A 665 -1.91 16.16 -53.74
N GLU A 666 -0.85 15.52 -53.24
CA GLU A 666 -0.93 14.63 -52.07
C GLU A 666 -0.71 15.42 -50.78
N ALA A 667 0.15 16.45 -50.80
CA ALA A 667 0.27 17.42 -49.72
C ALA A 667 -1.08 18.07 -49.38
N ARG A 668 -1.78 18.54 -50.42
CA ARG A 668 -3.11 19.14 -50.33
C ARG A 668 -4.13 18.21 -49.68
N ARG A 669 -4.23 16.95 -50.12
CA ARG A 669 -5.15 15.97 -49.51
C ARG A 669 -4.87 15.77 -48.02
N ASN A 670 -3.60 15.74 -47.63
CA ASN A 670 -3.22 15.60 -46.23
C ASN A 670 -3.57 16.86 -45.42
N TRP A 671 -3.37 18.08 -45.94
CA TRP A 671 -3.87 19.28 -45.28
C TRP A 671 -5.39 19.38 -45.23
N GLU A 672 -6.12 18.85 -46.23
CA GLU A 672 -7.59 18.77 -46.21
C GLU A 672 -8.08 17.82 -45.09
N VAL A 673 -7.42 16.68 -44.86
CA VAL A 673 -7.67 15.79 -43.71
C VAL A 673 -7.21 16.43 -42.38
N ALA A 674 -6.08 17.14 -42.37
CA ALA A 674 -5.64 17.91 -41.21
C ALA A 674 -6.68 18.99 -40.84
N LEU A 675 -7.32 19.60 -41.84
CA LEU A 675 -8.36 20.62 -41.67
C LEU A 675 -9.68 20.02 -41.14
N GLU A 676 -10.05 18.81 -41.57
CA GLU A 676 -11.20 18.06 -41.01
C GLU A 676 -11.06 17.85 -39.49
N TYR A 677 -9.85 17.54 -39.02
CA TYR A 677 -9.57 17.32 -37.59
C TYR A 677 -8.99 18.55 -36.87
N SER A 678 -8.93 19.71 -37.53
CA SER A 678 -8.40 20.94 -36.94
C SER A 678 -9.46 21.72 -36.16
N VAL A 679 -9.09 22.11 -34.94
CA VAL A 679 -9.99 22.70 -33.94
C VAL A 679 -9.42 23.98 -33.30
N GLU A 680 -8.28 24.48 -33.79
CA GLU A 680 -7.70 25.77 -33.39
C GLU A 680 -7.80 26.77 -34.56
N ALA A 681 -8.38 27.95 -34.31
CA ALA A 681 -8.65 28.93 -35.37
C ALA A 681 -7.39 29.35 -36.15
N GLY A 682 -6.23 29.46 -35.48
CA GLY A 682 -4.95 29.76 -36.13
C GLY A 682 -4.43 28.64 -37.03
N VAL A 683 -4.59 27.37 -36.61
CA VAL A 683 -4.23 26.20 -37.41
C VAL A 683 -5.19 26.06 -38.61
N ILE A 684 -6.50 26.22 -38.39
CA ILE A 684 -7.53 26.26 -39.44
C ILE A 684 -7.21 27.33 -40.49
N ALA A 685 -6.80 28.53 -40.07
CA ALA A 685 -6.40 29.60 -40.99
C ALA A 685 -5.13 29.24 -41.78
N ARG A 686 -4.09 28.72 -41.10
CA ARG A 686 -2.83 28.27 -41.71
C ARG A 686 -3.04 27.17 -42.75
N LEU A 687 -3.84 26.15 -42.43
CA LEU A 687 -4.15 25.05 -43.34
C LEU A 687 -4.95 25.52 -44.56
N LYS A 688 -5.95 26.39 -44.37
CA LYS A 688 -6.71 26.99 -45.50
C LYS A 688 -5.81 27.77 -46.45
N ASP A 689 -4.81 28.48 -45.93
CA ASP A 689 -3.82 29.19 -46.75
C ASP A 689 -2.88 28.22 -47.49
N LYS A 690 -2.34 27.20 -46.80
CA LYS A 690 -1.53 26.12 -47.42
C LYS A 690 -2.27 25.43 -48.58
N ILE A 691 -3.55 25.07 -48.37
CA ILE A 691 -4.41 24.44 -49.39
C ILE A 691 -4.67 25.38 -50.57
N LYS A 692 -4.92 26.67 -50.31
CA LYS A 692 -5.19 27.69 -51.35
C LYS A 692 -3.97 27.98 -52.22
N ASN A 693 -2.79 28.04 -51.60
CA ASN A 693 -1.55 28.46 -52.25
C ASN A 693 -0.77 27.31 -52.91
N THR A 694 -1.36 26.11 -52.95
CA THR A 694 -0.79 24.91 -53.58
C THR A 694 -1.67 24.45 -54.75
N GLN A 695 -1.17 24.66 -55.97
CA GLN A 695 -1.80 24.26 -57.23
C GLN A 695 -1.17 22.98 -57.78
#